data_AF-A0A7C3EAF8-F1
#
_entry.id   AF-A0A7C3EAF8-F1
#
_cell.length_a   1.000
_cell.length_b   1.000
_cell.length_c   1.000
_cell.angle_alpha   90.00
_cell.angle_beta   90.00
_cell.angle_gamma   90.00
#
_symmetry.space_group_name_H-M   'P 1'
#
loop_
_entity.id
_entity.type
_entity.pdbx_description
1 polymer ?
#
loop_
_entity_poly.entity_id
_entity_poly.type
_entity_poly.pdbx_seq_one_letter_code
_entity_poly.pdbx_strand_id
1 'polypeptide(L)'
;MNSAKHTPVSIFPTIEHWKTALMQLPEGPFFDILRSYLGDIKTPFNKQRLVDDLAAFLSRQEIQRRIAALLDTVDRRCICAVALLHSGTLQDLAAFFAGEFSFGDLYGIILNLEERLIIYKTMEDGRPRLNLNPVLRPVLAPLLEDTSILFPAQPFDGANSEIPVPMELTLGALLTWLFNAGQAFKADGSLKKKSQEELESLFAPVGGTEVALDLIHALEYLGLIHIEEGIPHVDRDRLAHYAALESLERLEFLAAALIGVELELDSGTRRLSRERLHSWSRLIHRILLPMQEGWAYDEASLRRFWLVEEGRPVEKRRFGDRDVASHSGLAHCPGVNPLEFFRALRTAMERSGLIVGTEKGYLRNRLPKEKNPPFIVCDASFSIIVYPEIPFSHVCTLARLCQLREMGQILKLELTQEGFVRALDQGFRTEDICGFLEQLSAKPLSQHLAWSLEEWTRRYHSATLYKGLVLVLAPERRYIVELPMVKDFIERELAPGVYLLQGVDEAQLSEVLERAGLDTLARPEPSRLSKDLSSHLQSSPNSILTRANPFQRSSGKAWTDDESPGFYKGSSNTTILTNSVGPASPVGATSPRGSADLAGASIPAGTPGNADPADYAKHLLAELHEKLEAKPFTKEQKDELSARIDRRLILDERQLVAAAVRYEKLEARGLDYVGKVRLVEQALSLGALVEVFWRGTKGEANRSILRPIALEKSGTELMIRGESYPEGEALSLPIGKISLLRRLKRSIFGD
;
A
#
# COMPACT_ATOMS: atom_id res chain seq x y z
N MET A 1 2.71 -7.81 -20.23
CA MET A 1 1.29 -7.96 -20.59
C MET A 1 0.98 -9.43 -20.86
N ASN A 2 0.40 -10.13 -19.88
CA ASN A 2 -0.29 -11.39 -20.09
C ASN A 2 -1.45 -11.45 -19.09
N SER A 3 -2.61 -11.85 -19.57
CA SER A 3 -3.93 -11.65 -18.98
C SER A 3 -4.15 -12.44 -17.69
N ALA A 4 -4.27 -11.74 -16.57
CA ALA A 4 -5.10 -12.22 -15.47
C ALA A 4 -6.56 -11.91 -15.83
N LYS A 5 -7.38 -12.95 -15.99
CA LYS A 5 -8.83 -12.84 -16.19
C LYS A 5 -9.49 -12.32 -14.91
N HIS A 6 -9.39 -11.01 -14.68
CA HIS A 6 -10.26 -10.28 -13.78
C HIS A 6 -11.57 -10.02 -14.53
N THR A 7 -12.71 -10.29 -13.90
CA THR A 7 -14.01 -9.85 -14.42
C THR A 7 -13.94 -8.33 -14.49
N PRO A 8 -13.90 -7.70 -15.68
CA PRO A 8 -13.64 -6.27 -15.77
C PRO A 8 -14.86 -5.53 -15.22
N VAL A 9 -14.66 -4.68 -14.22
CA VAL A 9 -15.62 -3.61 -13.95
C VAL A 9 -15.73 -2.81 -15.24
N SER A 10 -16.93 -2.75 -15.80
CA SER A 10 -17.14 -2.12 -17.10
C SER A 10 -16.87 -0.63 -16.96
N ILE A 11 -15.78 -0.16 -17.58
CA ILE A 11 -15.38 1.27 -17.63
C ILE A 11 -16.52 2.15 -18.17
N PHE A 12 -17.33 1.59 -19.07
CA PHE A 12 -18.53 2.25 -19.58
C PHE A 12 -19.77 1.70 -18.86
N PRO A 13 -20.59 2.57 -18.25
CA PRO A 13 -21.93 2.22 -17.81
C PRO A 13 -22.84 1.80 -18.98
N THR A 14 -24.06 1.34 -18.70
CA THR A 14 -25.00 1.01 -19.77
C THR A 14 -25.59 2.27 -20.40
N ILE A 15 -26.01 2.18 -21.67
CA ILE A 15 -26.70 3.29 -22.36
C ILE A 15 -27.97 3.69 -21.57
N GLU A 16 -28.69 2.73 -21.00
CA GLU A 16 -29.89 3.01 -20.19
C GLU A 16 -29.57 3.78 -18.90
N HIS A 17 -28.42 3.51 -18.27
CA HIS A 17 -27.97 4.27 -17.12
C HIS A 17 -27.69 5.74 -17.51
N TRP A 18 -27.04 5.98 -18.65
CA TRP A 18 -26.82 7.34 -19.18
C TRP A 18 -28.15 8.05 -19.52
N LYS A 19 -29.09 7.37 -20.18
CA LYS A 19 -30.43 7.92 -20.45
C LYS A 19 -31.17 8.30 -19.17
N THR A 20 -31.08 7.45 -18.14
CA THR A 20 -31.70 7.71 -16.84
C THR A 20 -31.10 8.94 -16.18
N ALA A 21 -29.79 9.12 -16.23
CA ALA A 21 -29.12 10.31 -15.71
C ALA A 21 -29.62 11.60 -16.40
N LEU A 22 -29.80 11.59 -17.72
CA LEU A 22 -30.39 12.72 -18.45
C LEU A 22 -31.84 12.99 -18.06
N MET A 23 -32.64 11.94 -17.83
CA MET A 23 -34.05 12.07 -17.44
C MET A 23 -34.24 12.63 -16.02
N GLN A 24 -33.23 12.53 -15.16
CA GLN A 24 -33.23 13.09 -13.80
C GLN A 24 -32.87 14.59 -13.76
N LEU A 25 -32.45 15.17 -14.90
CA LEU A 25 -32.09 16.59 -14.96
C LEU A 25 -33.31 17.51 -14.76
N PRO A 26 -33.12 18.67 -14.11
CA PRO A 26 -34.14 19.71 -14.09
C PRO A 26 -34.49 20.17 -15.52
N GLU A 27 -35.71 20.66 -15.73
CA GLU A 27 -36.20 20.94 -17.09
C GLU A 27 -35.35 21.95 -17.86
N GLY A 28 -34.87 23.00 -17.20
CA GLY A 28 -34.01 24.01 -17.81
C GLY A 28 -32.74 23.40 -18.43
N PRO A 29 -31.82 22.84 -17.60
CA PRO A 29 -30.62 22.15 -18.08
C PRO A 29 -30.90 21.06 -19.12
N PHE A 30 -31.97 20.26 -18.93
CA PHE A 30 -32.36 19.22 -19.89
C PHE A 30 -32.62 19.79 -21.29
N PHE A 31 -33.44 20.84 -21.41
CA PHE A 31 -33.73 21.46 -22.69
C PHE A 31 -32.56 22.27 -23.24
N ASP A 32 -31.70 22.81 -22.39
CA ASP A 32 -30.50 23.53 -22.83
C ASP A 32 -29.50 22.59 -23.51
N ILE A 33 -29.31 21.37 -22.98
CA ILE A 33 -28.54 20.31 -23.62
C ILE A 33 -29.18 19.95 -24.96
N LEU A 34 -30.46 19.61 -24.98
CA LEU A 34 -31.12 19.16 -26.20
C LEU A 34 -31.12 20.22 -27.30
N ARG A 35 -31.35 21.50 -26.96
CA ARG A 35 -31.25 22.59 -27.95
C ARG A 35 -29.84 22.77 -28.48
N SER A 36 -28.84 22.53 -27.64
CA SER A 36 -27.43 22.62 -28.04
C SER A 36 -27.01 21.54 -29.04
N TYR A 37 -27.65 20.37 -29.03
CA TYR A 37 -27.30 19.25 -29.92
C TYR A 37 -28.28 19.06 -31.09
N LEU A 38 -29.58 19.12 -30.80
CA LEU A 38 -30.65 18.84 -31.77
C LEU A 38 -31.21 20.11 -32.42
N GLY A 39 -30.83 21.30 -31.94
CA GLY A 39 -31.37 22.58 -32.40
C GLY A 39 -32.77 22.87 -31.83
N ASP A 40 -33.60 23.58 -32.59
CA ASP A 40 -34.93 23.98 -32.12
C ASP A 40 -35.85 22.78 -31.84
N ILE A 41 -36.37 22.71 -30.62
CA ILE A 41 -37.28 21.65 -30.16
C ILE A 41 -38.72 22.09 -30.41
N LYS A 42 -39.43 21.37 -31.26
CA LYS A 42 -40.84 21.63 -31.58
C LYS A 42 -41.75 21.11 -30.46
N THR A 43 -42.78 21.88 -30.12
CA THR A 43 -43.86 21.47 -29.22
C THR A 43 -45.04 20.88 -30.02
N PRO A 44 -45.74 19.84 -29.51
CA PRO A 44 -45.50 19.10 -28.27
C PRO A 44 -44.32 18.12 -28.38
N PHE A 45 -43.64 17.86 -27.27
CA PHE A 45 -42.45 17.01 -27.20
C PHE A 45 -42.64 15.83 -26.23
N ASN A 46 -41.81 14.79 -26.39
CA ASN A 46 -41.71 13.67 -25.45
C ASN A 46 -40.26 13.57 -24.97
N LYS A 47 -40.01 13.70 -23.66
CA LYS A 47 -38.66 13.71 -23.08
C LYS A 47 -37.87 12.43 -23.40
N GLN A 48 -38.52 11.26 -23.31
CA GLN A 48 -37.88 9.98 -23.62
C GLN A 48 -37.43 9.92 -25.08
N ARG A 49 -38.31 10.32 -26.00
CA ARG A 49 -38.00 10.36 -27.43
C ARG A 49 -36.86 11.33 -27.75
N LEU A 50 -36.82 12.48 -27.08
CA LEU A 50 -35.72 13.45 -27.26
C LEU A 50 -34.37 12.89 -26.80
N VAL A 51 -34.34 12.11 -25.71
CA VAL A 51 -33.14 11.41 -25.25
C VAL A 51 -32.71 10.32 -26.23
N ASP A 52 -33.66 9.57 -26.80
CA ASP A 52 -33.38 8.57 -27.83
C ASP A 52 -32.86 9.23 -29.13
N ASP A 53 -33.44 10.36 -29.55
CA ASP A 53 -33.00 11.14 -30.71
C ASP A 53 -31.58 11.70 -30.49
N LEU A 54 -31.25 12.15 -29.28
CA LEU A 54 -29.90 12.57 -28.89
C LEU A 54 -28.91 11.40 -28.94
N ALA A 55 -29.27 10.24 -28.40
CA ALA A 55 -28.45 9.03 -28.48
C ALA A 55 -28.17 8.64 -29.94
N ALA A 56 -29.22 8.65 -30.78
CA ALA A 56 -29.14 8.34 -32.19
C ALA A 56 -28.26 9.36 -32.93
N PHE A 57 -28.34 10.65 -32.60
CA PHE A 57 -27.46 11.68 -33.15
C PHE A 57 -25.98 11.40 -32.83
N LEU A 58 -25.66 11.17 -31.55
CA LEU A 58 -24.29 10.89 -31.11
C LEU A 58 -23.72 9.57 -31.65
N SER A 59 -24.58 8.59 -31.98
CA SER A 59 -24.16 7.30 -32.55
C SER A 59 -23.78 7.35 -34.04
N ARG A 60 -24.05 8.45 -34.75
CA ARG A 60 -23.73 8.57 -36.18
C ARG A 60 -22.22 8.56 -36.37
N GLN A 61 -21.72 7.72 -37.29
CA GLN A 61 -20.28 7.60 -37.55
C GLN A 61 -19.62 8.94 -37.90
N GLU A 62 -20.31 9.81 -38.65
CA GLU A 62 -19.84 11.15 -38.97
C GLU A 62 -19.62 12.00 -37.71
N ILE A 63 -20.62 12.04 -36.81
CA ILE A 63 -20.54 12.78 -35.55
C ILE A 63 -19.43 12.22 -34.66
N GLN A 64 -19.32 10.89 -34.58
CA GLN A 64 -18.25 10.22 -33.84
C GLN A 64 -16.85 10.57 -34.36
N ARG A 65 -16.67 10.64 -35.69
CA ARG A 65 -15.40 11.09 -36.30
C ARG A 65 -15.08 12.55 -35.96
N ARG A 66 -16.08 13.44 -36.00
CA ARG A 66 -15.91 14.85 -35.60
C ARG A 66 -15.54 14.98 -34.13
N ILE A 67 -16.21 14.24 -33.24
CA ILE A 67 -15.87 14.20 -31.81
C ILE A 67 -14.42 13.72 -31.62
N ALA A 68 -14.02 12.61 -32.26
CA ALA A 68 -12.68 12.06 -32.15
C ALA A 68 -11.58 13.05 -32.56
N ALA A 69 -11.81 13.79 -33.65
CA ALA A 69 -10.88 14.79 -34.16
C ALA A 69 -10.76 16.02 -33.26
N LEU A 70 -11.84 16.39 -32.57
CA LEU A 70 -11.88 17.55 -31.67
C LEU A 70 -11.37 17.24 -30.25
N LEU A 71 -10.91 16.02 -29.96
CA LEU A 71 -10.30 15.64 -28.68
C LEU A 71 -8.79 15.95 -28.68
N ASP A 72 -8.38 16.93 -27.88
CA ASP A 72 -6.96 17.25 -27.70
C ASP A 72 -6.29 16.39 -26.63
N THR A 73 -5.01 16.67 -26.39
CA THR A 73 -4.20 15.98 -25.40
C THR A 73 -4.73 16.13 -23.97
N VAL A 74 -5.26 17.29 -23.59
CA VAL A 74 -5.81 17.53 -22.25
C VAL A 74 -7.12 16.76 -22.08
N ASP A 75 -8.00 16.82 -23.08
CA ASP A 75 -9.23 16.04 -23.14
C ASP A 75 -8.94 14.55 -22.93
N ARG A 76 -7.98 14.01 -23.71
CA ARG A 76 -7.58 12.59 -23.63
C ARG A 76 -7.08 12.22 -22.25
N ARG A 77 -6.24 13.05 -21.62
CA ARG A 77 -5.76 12.81 -20.25
C ARG A 77 -6.91 12.76 -19.25
N CYS A 78 -7.85 13.72 -19.30
CA CYS A 78 -8.99 13.72 -18.40
C CYS A 78 -9.92 12.52 -18.64
N ILE A 79 -10.18 12.14 -19.88
CA ILE A 79 -10.99 10.96 -20.24
C ILE A 79 -10.36 9.67 -19.71
N CYS A 80 -9.05 9.48 -19.93
CA CYS A 80 -8.33 8.32 -19.42
C CYS A 80 -8.31 8.29 -17.89
N ALA A 81 -8.14 9.43 -17.23
CA ALA A 81 -8.15 9.51 -15.77
C ALA A 81 -9.54 9.18 -15.18
N VAL A 82 -10.63 9.68 -15.79
CA VAL A 82 -12.00 9.33 -15.39
C VAL A 82 -12.28 7.84 -15.58
N ALA A 83 -11.79 7.24 -16.67
CA ALA A 83 -11.90 5.80 -16.89
C ALA A 83 -11.17 4.99 -15.81
N LEU A 84 -9.96 5.39 -15.43
CA LEU A 84 -9.13 4.67 -14.45
C LEU A 84 -9.60 4.82 -13.00
N LEU A 85 -10.23 5.94 -12.65
CA LEU A 85 -10.74 6.18 -11.30
C LEU A 85 -12.10 5.54 -11.01
N HIS A 86 -12.67 4.79 -11.96
CA HIS A 86 -13.90 4.00 -11.79
C HIS A 86 -15.05 4.76 -11.11
N SER A 87 -15.61 5.77 -11.79
CA SER A 87 -16.64 6.64 -11.22
C SER A 87 -16.13 7.50 -10.05
N GLY A 88 -14.89 7.99 -10.16
CA GLY A 88 -14.34 8.96 -9.21
C GLY A 88 -15.12 10.27 -9.15
N THR A 89 -14.96 11.00 -8.05
CA THR A 89 -15.45 12.37 -7.90
C THR A 89 -14.49 13.37 -8.57
N LEU A 90 -14.93 14.62 -8.71
CA LEU A 90 -14.02 15.69 -9.16
C LEU A 90 -12.85 15.93 -8.17
N GLN A 91 -13.06 15.66 -6.88
CA GLN A 91 -11.98 15.76 -5.88
C GLN A 91 -10.92 14.68 -6.08
N ASP A 92 -11.34 13.45 -6.39
CA ASP A 92 -10.41 12.35 -6.71
C ASP A 92 -9.59 12.69 -7.96
N LEU A 93 -10.24 13.27 -8.97
CA LEU A 93 -9.57 13.74 -10.19
C LEU A 93 -8.60 14.91 -9.92
N ALA A 94 -8.96 15.82 -9.02
CA ALA A 94 -8.08 16.91 -8.60
C ALA A 94 -6.84 16.38 -7.86
N ALA A 95 -6.99 15.38 -6.99
CA ALA A 95 -5.86 14.70 -6.36
C ALA A 95 -4.98 13.98 -7.41
N PHE A 96 -5.59 13.37 -8.43
CA PHE A 96 -4.92 12.69 -9.53
C PHE A 96 -4.04 13.64 -10.38
N PHE A 97 -4.49 14.88 -10.59
CA PHE A 97 -3.73 15.93 -11.30
C PHE A 97 -3.09 16.98 -10.39
N ALA A 98 -2.92 16.69 -9.09
CA ALA A 98 -2.33 17.63 -8.16
C ALA A 98 -0.94 18.09 -8.62
N GLY A 99 -0.72 19.41 -8.63
CA GLY A 99 0.51 20.03 -9.12
C GLY A 99 0.53 20.32 -10.63
N GLU A 100 -0.44 19.84 -11.41
CA GLU A 100 -0.51 20.10 -12.85
C GLU A 100 -1.65 21.05 -13.25
N PHE A 101 -2.83 20.86 -12.64
CA PHE A 101 -3.98 21.74 -12.85
C PHE A 101 -4.37 22.38 -11.53
N SER A 102 -4.73 23.67 -11.56
CA SER A 102 -5.50 24.25 -10.46
C SER A 102 -6.91 23.64 -10.46
N PHE A 103 -7.57 23.59 -9.31
CA PHE A 103 -8.92 23.05 -9.22
C PHE A 103 -9.89 23.74 -10.19
N GLY A 104 -9.76 25.07 -10.37
CA GLY A 104 -10.60 25.85 -11.27
C GLY A 104 -10.39 25.51 -12.75
N ASP A 105 -9.13 25.30 -13.14
CA ASP A 105 -8.80 24.91 -14.51
C ASP A 105 -9.34 23.50 -14.80
N LEU A 106 -9.15 22.56 -13.86
CA LEU A 106 -9.71 21.21 -13.98
C LEU A 106 -11.24 21.21 -14.00
N TYR A 107 -11.88 22.00 -13.12
CA TYR A 107 -13.34 22.17 -13.11
C TYR A 107 -13.84 22.67 -14.48
N GLY A 108 -13.17 23.66 -15.06
CA GLY A 108 -13.50 24.18 -16.39
C GLY A 108 -13.35 23.14 -17.50
N ILE A 109 -12.29 22.33 -17.47
CA ILE A 109 -12.07 21.23 -18.42
C ILE A 109 -13.18 20.18 -18.32
N ILE A 110 -13.50 19.73 -17.10
CA ILE A 110 -14.55 18.74 -16.88
C ILE A 110 -15.93 19.29 -17.27
N LEU A 111 -16.21 20.54 -16.96
CA LEU A 111 -17.44 21.20 -17.40
C LEU A 111 -17.54 21.24 -18.94
N ASN A 112 -16.45 21.53 -19.65
CA ASN A 112 -16.44 21.50 -21.11
C ASN A 112 -16.71 20.08 -21.65
N LEU A 113 -16.10 19.05 -21.05
CA LEU A 113 -16.33 17.65 -21.42
C LEU A 113 -17.77 17.19 -21.09
N GLU A 114 -18.39 17.75 -20.05
CA GLU A 114 -19.81 17.56 -19.73
C GLU A 114 -20.73 18.21 -20.77
N GLU A 115 -20.47 19.47 -21.15
CA GLU A 115 -21.21 20.17 -22.22
C GLU A 115 -21.08 19.43 -23.57
N ARG A 116 -19.94 18.78 -23.80
CA ARG A 116 -19.66 17.91 -24.97
C ARG A 116 -20.27 16.50 -24.84
N LEU A 117 -20.98 16.21 -23.75
CA LEU A 117 -21.57 14.91 -23.42
C LEU A 117 -20.56 13.75 -23.52
N ILE A 118 -19.27 14.03 -23.33
CA ILE A 118 -18.21 13.02 -23.25
C ILE A 118 -18.21 12.42 -21.85
N ILE A 119 -18.33 13.28 -20.85
CA ILE A 119 -18.49 12.93 -19.43
C ILE A 119 -19.91 13.29 -19.00
N TYR A 120 -20.47 12.53 -18.08
CA TYR A 120 -21.70 12.89 -17.38
C TYR A 120 -21.59 12.56 -15.89
N LYS A 121 -22.39 13.24 -15.06
CA LYS A 121 -22.44 12.97 -13.62
C LYS A 121 -23.67 12.15 -13.25
N THR A 122 -23.49 11.27 -12.27
CA THR A 122 -24.58 10.65 -11.52
C THR A 122 -24.42 10.94 -10.04
N MET A 123 -25.53 10.94 -9.31
CA MET A 123 -25.50 11.04 -7.85
C MET A 123 -25.51 9.63 -7.26
N GLU A 124 -24.43 9.23 -6.61
CA GLU A 124 -24.35 7.98 -5.85
C GLU A 124 -23.90 8.30 -4.43
N ASP A 125 -24.62 7.79 -3.44
CA ASP A 125 -24.38 8.07 -2.00
C ASP A 125 -24.27 9.57 -1.67
N GLY A 126 -25.05 10.40 -2.37
CA GLY A 126 -25.05 11.85 -2.19
C GLY A 126 -23.83 12.58 -2.75
N ARG A 127 -22.96 11.90 -3.51
CA ARG A 127 -21.78 12.49 -4.16
C ARG A 127 -21.88 12.43 -5.69
N PRO A 128 -21.45 13.48 -6.42
CA PRO A 128 -21.40 13.46 -7.87
C PRO A 128 -20.25 12.59 -8.37
N ARG A 129 -20.57 11.58 -9.17
CA ARG A 129 -19.67 10.58 -9.76
C ARG A 129 -19.49 10.86 -11.25
N LEU A 130 -18.25 10.92 -11.73
CA LEU A 130 -17.93 11.19 -13.14
C LEU A 130 -17.94 9.90 -13.94
N ASN A 131 -18.67 9.86 -15.05
CA ASN A 131 -18.81 8.69 -15.91
C ASN A 131 -18.57 9.03 -17.38
N LEU A 132 -18.02 8.09 -18.15
CA LEU A 132 -17.88 8.23 -19.60
C LEU A 132 -19.17 7.88 -20.33
N ASN A 133 -19.55 8.68 -21.31
CA ASN A 133 -20.77 8.43 -22.09
C ASN A 133 -20.65 7.12 -22.90
N PRO A 134 -21.50 6.11 -22.63
CA PRO A 134 -21.41 4.82 -23.29
C PRO A 134 -21.83 4.83 -24.76
N VAL A 135 -22.58 5.84 -25.21
CA VAL A 135 -22.92 6.02 -26.64
C VAL A 135 -21.67 6.34 -27.47
N LEU A 136 -20.67 6.98 -26.84
CA LEU A 136 -19.41 7.36 -27.46
C LEU A 136 -18.31 6.29 -27.31
N ARG A 137 -18.65 5.09 -26.82
CA ARG A 137 -17.70 3.98 -26.67
C ARG A 137 -16.85 3.70 -27.92
N PRO A 138 -17.37 3.72 -29.17
CA PRO A 138 -16.54 3.50 -30.36
C PRO A 138 -15.42 4.53 -30.55
N VAL A 139 -15.60 5.74 -30.01
CA VAL A 139 -14.62 6.84 -30.06
C VAL A 139 -13.69 6.82 -28.86
N LEU A 140 -14.25 6.55 -27.67
CA LEU A 140 -13.51 6.65 -26.41
C LEU A 140 -12.69 5.39 -26.12
N ALA A 141 -13.19 4.20 -26.43
CA ALA A 141 -12.48 2.95 -26.11
C ALA A 141 -11.07 2.86 -26.72
N PRO A 142 -10.81 3.26 -27.98
CA PRO A 142 -9.45 3.28 -28.53
C PRO A 142 -8.49 4.19 -27.76
N LEU A 143 -8.98 5.28 -27.15
CA LEU A 143 -8.15 6.19 -26.35
C LEU A 143 -7.69 5.55 -25.03
N LEU A 144 -8.43 4.54 -24.55
CA LEU A 144 -8.17 3.87 -23.29
C LEU A 144 -7.24 2.66 -23.46
N GLU A 145 -6.89 2.28 -24.69
CA GLU A 145 -5.92 1.20 -24.97
C GLU A 145 -4.50 1.60 -24.57
N ASP A 146 -4.19 2.89 -24.64
CA ASP A 146 -2.90 3.44 -24.22
C ASP A 146 -3.09 4.55 -23.18
N THR A 147 -2.85 4.21 -21.92
CA THR A 147 -2.89 5.16 -20.80
C THR A 147 -1.51 5.73 -20.45
N SER A 148 -0.46 5.48 -21.25
CA SER A 148 0.90 5.95 -20.97
C SER A 148 1.00 7.46 -20.80
N ILE A 149 0.10 8.22 -21.46
CA ILE A 149 -0.01 9.67 -21.33
C ILE A 149 -0.32 10.17 -19.90
N LEU A 150 -0.78 9.27 -19.02
CA LEU A 150 -1.02 9.54 -17.61
C LEU A 150 0.17 9.18 -16.72
N PHE A 151 1.11 8.39 -17.21
CA PHE A 151 2.23 7.87 -16.41
C PHE A 151 3.55 8.16 -17.15
N PRO A 152 3.93 9.46 -17.27
CA PRO A 152 5.19 9.82 -17.88
C PRO A 152 6.35 9.07 -17.23
N ALA A 153 7.11 8.37 -18.06
CA ALA A 153 8.24 7.57 -17.64
C ALA A 153 9.42 7.79 -18.59
N GLN A 154 10.63 7.69 -18.07
CA GLN A 154 11.86 7.82 -18.84
C GLN A 154 12.78 6.63 -18.61
N PRO A 155 13.47 6.12 -19.65
CA PRO A 155 14.47 5.08 -19.46
C PRO A 155 15.60 5.60 -18.57
N PHE A 156 16.05 4.77 -17.65
CA PHE A 156 17.12 5.08 -16.70
C PHE A 156 18.37 4.24 -17.00
N ASP A 157 19.43 4.91 -17.45
CA ASP A 157 20.74 4.30 -17.68
C ASP A 157 21.54 4.30 -16.37
N GLY A 158 21.39 3.22 -15.60
CA GLY A 158 21.95 3.06 -14.25
C GLY A 158 23.47 2.84 -14.17
N ALA A 159 24.27 3.42 -15.07
CA ALA A 159 25.72 3.25 -15.08
C ALA A 159 26.45 4.02 -13.96
N ASN A 160 25.82 5.05 -13.38
CA ASN A 160 26.46 5.99 -12.44
C ASN A 160 25.74 6.16 -11.09
N SER A 161 24.76 5.33 -10.75
CA SER A 161 24.06 5.44 -9.46
C SER A 161 24.82 4.72 -8.35
N GLU A 162 24.97 5.37 -7.21
CA GLU A 162 25.39 4.69 -5.97
C GLU A 162 24.41 3.55 -5.68
N ILE A 163 24.95 2.35 -5.47
CA ILE A 163 24.15 1.18 -5.11
C ILE A 163 23.80 1.34 -3.63
N PRO A 164 22.52 1.48 -3.25
CA PRO A 164 22.15 1.57 -1.85
C PRO A 164 22.49 0.27 -1.12
N VAL A 165 22.73 0.35 0.19
CA VAL A 165 22.94 -0.85 1.01
C VAL A 165 21.70 -1.73 0.93
N PRO A 166 21.82 -3.04 0.63
CA PRO A 166 20.67 -3.93 0.54
C PRO A 166 19.86 -3.99 1.85
N MET A 167 18.56 -3.73 1.77
CA MET A 167 17.69 -3.68 2.96
C MET A 167 17.70 -4.99 3.76
N GLU A 168 17.81 -6.15 3.10
CA GLU A 168 17.86 -7.44 3.81
C GLU A 168 19.15 -7.61 4.65
N LEU A 169 20.27 -7.02 4.22
CA LEU A 169 21.49 -6.95 5.03
C LEU A 169 21.31 -5.97 6.20
N THR A 170 20.66 -4.83 5.97
CA THR A 170 20.31 -3.87 7.02
C THR A 170 19.44 -4.52 8.11
N LEU A 171 18.40 -5.27 7.72
CA LEU A 171 17.58 -6.04 8.66
C LEU A 171 18.41 -7.11 9.39
N GLY A 172 19.29 -7.82 8.68
CA GLY A 172 20.20 -8.80 9.26
C GLY A 172 21.12 -8.23 10.32
N ALA A 173 21.72 -7.07 10.03
CA ALA A 173 22.55 -6.31 10.96
C ALA A 173 21.74 -5.91 12.21
N LEU A 174 20.52 -5.39 12.02
CA LEU A 174 19.66 -4.99 13.13
C LEU A 174 19.25 -6.17 13.99
N LEU A 175 18.86 -7.30 13.40
CA LEU A 175 18.55 -8.53 14.14
C LEU A 175 19.77 -9.01 14.94
N THR A 176 20.96 -8.96 14.35
CA THR A 176 22.21 -9.32 15.04
C THR A 176 22.45 -8.42 16.23
N TRP A 177 22.25 -7.10 16.10
CA TRP A 177 22.35 -6.18 17.22
C TRP A 177 21.29 -6.47 18.29
N LEU A 178 20.03 -6.67 17.91
CA LEU A 178 18.93 -6.94 18.84
C LEU A 178 19.14 -8.21 19.69
N PHE A 179 19.67 -9.29 19.11
CA PHE A 179 20.01 -10.51 19.87
C PHE A 179 21.11 -10.29 20.92
N ASN A 180 21.89 -9.21 20.81
CA ASN A 180 23.03 -8.89 21.68
C ASN A 180 22.81 -7.62 22.53
N ALA A 181 21.71 -6.89 22.32
CA ALA A 181 21.51 -5.55 22.87
C ALA A 181 21.36 -5.52 24.41
N GLY A 182 20.90 -6.61 25.02
CA GLY A 182 20.63 -6.68 26.46
C GLY A 182 19.62 -5.60 26.89
N GLN A 183 19.87 -4.93 28.01
CA GLN A 183 18.99 -3.85 28.48
C GLN A 183 19.30 -2.52 27.78
N ALA A 184 18.96 -2.42 26.49
CA ALA A 184 19.26 -1.28 25.63
C ALA A 184 18.25 -0.12 25.74
N PHE A 185 17.02 -0.39 26.22
CA PHE A 185 15.94 0.59 26.28
C PHE A 185 15.65 1.03 27.72
N LYS A 186 15.10 2.22 27.86
CA LYS A 186 14.56 2.77 29.11
C LYS A 186 13.08 2.39 29.25
N ALA A 187 12.49 2.69 30.41
CA ALA A 187 11.08 2.42 30.70
C ALA A 187 10.10 3.20 29.82
N ASP A 188 10.53 4.35 29.27
CA ASP A 188 9.76 5.18 28.35
C ASP A 188 9.86 4.72 26.88
N GLY A 189 10.56 3.60 26.61
CA GLY A 189 10.81 3.09 25.26
C GLY A 189 12.00 3.73 24.55
N SER A 190 12.59 4.81 25.09
CA SER A 190 13.76 5.44 24.48
C SER A 190 15.04 4.63 24.66
N LEU A 191 15.98 4.76 23.71
CA LEU A 191 17.30 4.12 23.84
C LEU A 191 18.12 4.74 24.99
N LYS A 192 18.93 3.91 25.64
CA LYS A 192 20.01 4.37 26.51
C LYS A 192 21.12 5.00 25.67
N LYS A 193 21.81 6.00 26.23
CA LYS A 193 22.86 6.77 25.53
C LYS A 193 23.92 5.89 24.85
N LYS A 194 24.40 4.85 25.56
CA LYS A 194 25.38 3.90 25.01
C LYS A 194 24.85 3.16 23.77
N SER A 195 23.61 2.69 23.82
CA SER A 195 22.97 1.97 22.71
C SER A 195 22.70 2.89 21.52
N GLN A 196 22.35 4.15 21.78
CA GLN A 196 22.22 5.17 20.75
C GLN A 196 23.55 5.46 20.05
N GLU A 197 24.64 5.70 20.79
CA GLU A 197 25.97 5.93 20.21
C GLU A 197 26.47 4.72 19.39
N GLU A 198 26.17 3.51 19.86
CA GLU A 198 26.50 2.28 19.15
C GLU A 198 25.72 2.14 17.83
N LEU A 199 24.40 2.34 17.84
CA LEU A 199 23.59 2.30 16.63
C LEU A 199 23.97 3.41 15.65
N GLU A 200 24.30 4.61 16.14
CA GLU A 200 24.78 5.71 15.31
C GLU A 200 26.03 5.30 14.53
N SER A 201 26.99 4.68 15.23
CA SER A 201 28.24 4.24 14.61
C SER A 201 28.04 3.06 13.65
N LEU A 202 27.21 2.07 14.00
CA LEU A 202 27.04 0.85 13.21
C LEU A 202 26.16 1.08 11.96
N PHE A 203 25.15 1.95 12.06
CA PHE A 203 24.19 2.22 10.98
C PHE A 203 24.47 3.53 10.23
N ALA A 204 25.58 4.22 10.50
CA ALA A 204 25.98 5.44 9.78
C ALA A 204 25.85 5.33 8.24
N PRO A 205 26.18 4.20 7.57
CA PRO A 205 26.03 4.06 6.12
C PRO A 205 24.59 4.12 5.59
N VAL A 206 23.59 3.97 6.45
CA VAL A 206 22.17 3.99 6.09
C VAL A 206 21.35 5.04 6.85
N GLY A 207 22.00 5.98 7.55
CA GLY A 207 21.31 7.06 8.27
C GLY A 207 21.34 6.96 9.80
N GLY A 208 22.15 6.07 10.37
CA GLY A 208 22.45 6.05 11.80
C GLY A 208 21.29 5.57 12.67
N THR A 209 21.18 6.15 13.87
CA THR A 209 20.26 5.71 14.91
C THR A 209 18.80 5.87 14.50
N GLU A 210 18.46 6.94 13.78
CA GLU A 210 17.08 7.25 13.37
C GLU A 210 16.50 6.11 12.53
N VAL A 211 17.24 5.68 11.50
CA VAL A 211 16.81 4.57 10.65
C VAL A 211 16.76 3.25 11.42
N ALA A 212 17.69 3.00 12.34
CA ALA A 212 17.65 1.81 13.18
C ALA A 212 16.40 1.77 14.08
N LEU A 213 16.02 2.90 14.68
CA LEU A 213 14.82 3.03 15.51
C LEU A 213 13.53 2.81 14.73
N ASP A 214 13.41 3.39 13.54
CA ASP A 214 12.23 3.20 12.71
C ASP A 214 12.07 1.75 12.25
N LEU A 215 13.19 1.07 11.98
CA LEU A 215 13.18 -0.37 11.70
C LEU A 215 12.80 -1.19 12.94
N ILE A 216 13.24 -0.80 14.14
CA ILE A 216 12.81 -1.44 15.39
C ILE A 216 11.29 -1.30 15.55
N HIS A 217 10.73 -0.11 15.37
CA HIS A 217 9.28 0.11 15.42
C HIS A 217 8.54 -0.67 14.32
N ALA A 218 9.09 -0.75 13.11
CA ALA A 218 8.51 -1.56 12.03
C ALA A 218 8.50 -3.06 12.39
N LEU A 219 9.57 -3.57 13.00
CA LEU A 219 9.62 -4.95 13.48
C LEU A 219 8.63 -5.22 14.63
N GLU A 220 8.40 -4.23 15.52
CA GLU A 220 7.34 -4.29 16.53
C GLU A 220 5.95 -4.33 15.87
N TYR A 221 5.69 -3.46 14.88
CA TYR A 221 4.44 -3.45 14.13
C TYR A 221 4.13 -4.75 13.41
N LEU A 222 5.15 -5.42 12.85
CA LEU A 222 5.04 -6.77 12.28
C LEU A 222 4.82 -7.84 13.37
N GLY A 223 5.15 -7.52 14.62
CA GLY A 223 5.12 -8.42 15.76
C GLY A 223 6.27 -9.41 15.75
N LEU A 224 7.40 -9.07 15.11
CA LEU A 224 8.63 -9.87 15.06
C LEU A 224 9.47 -9.66 16.32
N ILE A 225 9.34 -8.50 16.96
CA ILE A 225 9.98 -8.19 18.23
C ILE A 225 8.99 -7.56 19.21
N HIS A 226 9.35 -7.57 20.49
CA HIS A 226 8.72 -6.75 21.52
C HIS A 226 9.76 -6.35 22.55
N ILE A 227 9.58 -5.19 23.18
CA ILE A 227 10.46 -4.72 24.26
C ILE A 227 9.78 -4.95 25.61
N GLU A 228 10.45 -5.68 26.50
CA GLU A 228 10.01 -5.98 27.87
C GLU A 228 11.12 -5.58 28.85
N GLU A 229 10.78 -4.75 29.86
CA GLU A 229 11.74 -4.26 30.88
C GLU A 229 13.04 -3.64 30.31
N GLY A 230 12.94 -3.05 29.11
CA GLY A 230 14.05 -2.42 28.41
C GLY A 230 14.94 -3.39 27.61
N ILE A 231 14.53 -4.65 27.48
CA ILE A 231 15.22 -5.71 26.74
C ILE A 231 14.40 -6.07 25.49
N PRO A 232 15.00 -6.09 24.29
CA PRO A 232 14.31 -6.55 23.09
C PRO A 232 14.24 -8.07 23.05
N HIS A 233 13.05 -8.59 22.74
CA HIS A 233 12.78 -10.00 22.58
C HIS A 233 12.30 -10.28 21.15
N VAL A 234 13.01 -11.17 20.44
CA VAL A 234 12.66 -11.58 19.08
C VAL A 234 11.75 -12.82 19.11
N ASP A 235 10.59 -12.73 18.47
CA ASP A 235 9.66 -13.86 18.28
C ASP A 235 10.19 -14.79 17.19
N ARG A 236 10.64 -15.98 17.59
CA ARG A 236 11.35 -16.92 16.70
C ARG A 236 10.45 -17.51 15.64
N ASP A 237 9.24 -17.91 16.02
CA ASP A 237 8.33 -18.58 15.12
C ASP A 237 7.88 -17.58 14.06
N ARG A 238 7.53 -16.36 14.46
CA ARG A 238 7.17 -15.31 13.50
C ARG A 238 8.33 -14.88 12.62
N LEU A 239 9.55 -14.76 13.17
CA LEU A 239 10.73 -14.47 12.37
C LEU A 239 11.00 -15.57 11.34
N ALA A 240 10.84 -16.84 11.70
CA ALA A 240 11.01 -17.96 10.77
C ALA A 240 9.96 -17.93 9.64
N HIS A 241 8.69 -17.66 9.95
CA HIS A 241 7.65 -17.51 8.94
C HIS A 241 7.90 -16.30 8.03
N TYR A 242 8.30 -15.16 8.59
CA TYR A 242 8.66 -13.97 7.83
C TYR A 242 9.87 -14.22 6.93
N ALA A 243 10.90 -14.91 7.43
CA ALA A 243 12.09 -15.23 6.66
C ALA A 243 11.86 -16.25 5.54
N ALA A 244 10.77 -17.02 5.60
CA ALA A 244 10.37 -17.97 4.56
C ALA A 244 9.59 -17.34 3.39
N LEU A 245 9.09 -16.10 3.54
CA LEU A 245 8.44 -15.35 2.45
C LEU A 245 9.44 -15.05 1.33
N GLU A 246 8.99 -14.73 0.12
CA GLU A 246 9.91 -14.24 -0.94
C GLU A 246 10.48 -12.85 -0.59
N SER A 247 11.65 -12.49 -1.12
CA SER A 247 12.28 -11.19 -0.84
C SER A 247 11.35 -10.01 -1.11
N LEU A 248 10.59 -10.04 -2.21
CA LEU A 248 9.65 -8.98 -2.54
C LEU A 248 8.55 -8.87 -1.48
N GLU A 249 7.94 -9.99 -1.09
CA GLU A 249 6.87 -10.02 -0.08
C GLU A 249 7.35 -9.52 1.28
N ARG A 250 8.57 -9.92 1.70
CA ARG A 250 9.18 -9.42 2.95
C ARG A 250 9.27 -7.90 2.93
N LEU A 251 9.81 -7.33 1.85
CA LEU A 251 9.98 -5.88 1.72
C LEU A 251 8.63 -5.15 1.61
N GLU A 252 7.61 -5.75 0.98
CA GLU A 252 6.24 -5.21 0.96
C GLU A 252 5.61 -5.16 2.36
N PHE A 253 5.82 -6.19 3.19
CA PHE A 253 5.38 -6.17 4.59
C PHE A 253 6.18 -5.15 5.42
N LEU A 254 7.49 -5.05 5.22
CA LEU A 254 8.33 -4.04 5.87
C LEU A 254 7.85 -2.63 5.51
N ALA A 255 7.61 -2.36 4.23
CA ALA A 255 7.07 -1.10 3.76
C ALA A 255 5.71 -0.81 4.40
N ALA A 256 4.80 -1.79 4.46
CA ALA A 256 3.52 -1.62 5.15
C ALA A 256 3.70 -1.23 6.63
N ALA A 257 4.64 -1.85 7.34
CA ALA A 257 4.94 -1.47 8.72
C ALA A 257 5.53 -0.05 8.82
N LEU A 258 6.42 0.33 7.89
CA LEU A 258 7.01 1.67 7.82
C LEU A 258 5.98 2.76 7.52
N ILE A 259 4.89 2.47 6.78
CA ILE A 259 3.76 3.42 6.65
C ILE A 259 3.21 3.78 8.04
N GLY A 260 3.10 2.79 8.93
CA GLY A 260 2.64 3.02 10.30
C GLY A 260 3.60 3.91 11.10
N VAL A 261 4.90 3.76 10.88
CA VAL A 261 5.95 4.58 11.50
C VAL A 261 5.87 6.02 11.01
N GLU A 262 5.80 6.23 9.69
CA GLU A 262 5.71 7.55 9.06
C GLU A 262 4.44 8.32 9.43
N LEU A 263 3.34 7.61 9.69
CA LEU A 263 2.07 8.19 10.13
C LEU A 263 1.97 8.35 11.66
N GLU A 264 3.02 8.00 12.40
CA GLU A 264 3.06 8.03 13.87
C GLU A 264 1.83 7.37 14.51
N LEU A 265 1.40 6.22 13.99
CA LEU A 265 0.20 5.55 14.47
C LEU A 265 0.35 5.17 15.94
N ASP A 266 -0.55 5.69 16.79
CA ASP A 266 -0.58 5.64 18.26
C ASP A 266 0.46 4.68 18.89
N SER A 267 1.45 5.25 19.56
CA SER A 267 2.56 4.56 20.23
C SER A 267 2.14 3.55 21.29
N GLY A 268 0.86 3.56 21.71
CA GLY A 268 0.26 2.50 22.51
C GLY A 268 0.04 1.17 21.77
N THR A 269 -0.11 1.22 20.44
CA THR A 269 -0.25 0.01 19.60
C THR A 269 1.11 -0.58 19.26
N ARG A 270 1.53 -1.59 20.03
CA ARG A 270 2.79 -2.32 19.78
C ARG A 270 2.77 -3.18 18.51
N ARG A 271 1.61 -3.36 17.86
CA ARG A 271 1.44 -4.20 16.67
C ARG A 271 0.31 -3.68 15.78
N LEU A 272 0.52 -3.70 14.46
CA LEU A 272 -0.56 -3.44 13.51
C LEU A 272 -1.47 -4.66 13.35
N SER A 273 -2.74 -4.42 13.00
CA SER A 273 -3.66 -5.51 12.70
C SER A 273 -3.23 -6.27 11.44
N ARG A 274 -3.50 -7.58 11.41
CA ARG A 274 -3.18 -8.43 10.25
C ARG A 274 -3.87 -7.94 8.97
N GLU A 275 -5.10 -7.45 9.10
CA GLU A 275 -5.87 -6.90 7.99
C GLU A 275 -5.19 -5.66 7.40
N ARG A 276 -4.77 -4.71 8.25
CA ARG A 276 -4.07 -3.49 7.81
C ARG A 276 -2.76 -3.83 7.09
N LEU A 277 -1.93 -4.69 7.68
CA LEU A 277 -0.65 -5.12 7.07
C LEU A 277 -0.87 -5.76 5.71
N HIS A 278 -1.86 -6.67 5.59
CA HIS A 278 -2.15 -7.33 4.32
C HIS A 278 -2.74 -6.39 3.27
N SER A 279 -3.61 -5.46 3.69
CA SER A 279 -4.19 -4.45 2.80
C SER A 279 -3.09 -3.55 2.21
N TRP A 280 -2.21 -3.02 3.07
CA TRP A 280 -1.12 -2.15 2.64
C TRP A 280 -0.05 -2.87 1.82
N SER A 281 0.38 -4.08 2.20
CA SER A 281 1.34 -4.83 1.38
C SER A 281 0.78 -5.13 -0.01
N ARG A 282 -0.51 -5.48 -0.10
CA ARG A 282 -1.19 -5.72 -1.38
C ARG A 282 -1.37 -4.45 -2.21
N LEU A 283 -1.62 -3.31 -1.58
CA LEU A 283 -1.65 -2.00 -2.24
C LEU A 283 -0.28 -1.69 -2.86
N ILE A 284 0.80 -1.84 -2.08
CA ILE A 284 2.18 -1.64 -2.55
C ILE A 284 2.49 -2.56 -3.74
N HIS A 285 2.17 -3.85 -3.62
CA HIS A 285 2.37 -4.82 -4.70
C HIS A 285 1.73 -4.37 -6.02
N ARG A 286 0.48 -3.89 -5.95
CA ARG A 286 -0.28 -3.43 -7.12
C ARG A 286 0.26 -2.14 -7.72
N ILE A 287 0.82 -1.25 -6.90
CA ILE A 287 1.51 -0.04 -7.37
C ILE A 287 2.80 -0.40 -8.11
N LEU A 288 3.54 -1.42 -7.65
CA LEU A 288 4.79 -1.87 -8.28
C LEU A 288 4.58 -2.66 -9.58
N LEU A 289 3.43 -3.33 -9.73
CA LEU A 289 3.11 -4.18 -10.88
C LEU A 289 3.15 -3.45 -12.24
N PRO A 290 2.57 -2.24 -12.42
CA PRO A 290 2.62 -1.52 -13.69
C PRO A 290 3.97 -0.85 -13.97
N MET A 291 4.89 -0.76 -13.00
CA MET A 291 6.19 -0.12 -13.18
C MET A 291 7.11 -1.02 -14.02
N GLN A 292 7.56 -0.50 -15.17
CA GLN A 292 8.51 -1.21 -16.03
C GLN A 292 9.92 -1.16 -15.45
N GLU A 293 10.62 -2.29 -15.45
CA GLU A 293 12.01 -2.34 -15.02
C GLU A 293 12.93 -1.44 -15.86
N GLY A 294 13.79 -0.67 -15.19
CA GLY A 294 14.72 0.25 -15.84
C GLY A 294 14.07 1.57 -16.31
N TRP A 295 12.84 1.85 -15.89
CA TRP A 295 12.16 3.12 -16.15
C TRP A 295 11.94 3.88 -14.86
N ALA A 296 12.21 5.18 -14.90
CA ALA A 296 11.94 6.12 -13.83
C ALA A 296 10.60 6.83 -14.08
N TYR A 297 9.79 6.92 -13.04
CA TYR A 297 8.47 7.55 -13.01
C TYR A 297 8.52 8.76 -12.10
N ASP A 298 7.91 9.88 -12.49
CA ASP A 298 7.81 11.04 -11.61
C ASP A 298 6.88 10.76 -10.39
N GLU A 299 6.97 11.61 -9.38
CA GLU A 299 6.14 11.48 -8.17
C GLU A 299 4.63 11.54 -8.49
N ALA A 300 4.25 12.32 -9.50
CA ALA A 300 2.87 12.40 -9.97
C ALA A 300 2.38 11.04 -10.49
N SER A 301 3.20 10.32 -11.25
CA SER A 301 2.88 8.98 -11.76
C SER A 301 2.73 7.96 -10.65
N LEU A 302 3.62 7.98 -9.65
CA LEU A 302 3.47 7.12 -8.46
C LEU A 302 2.16 7.41 -7.72
N ARG A 303 1.81 8.69 -7.54
CA ARG A 303 0.55 9.09 -6.91
C ARG A 303 -0.66 8.60 -7.71
N ARG A 304 -0.58 8.64 -9.03
CA ARG A 304 -1.64 8.12 -9.91
C ARG A 304 -1.78 6.62 -9.80
N PHE A 305 -0.69 5.85 -9.77
CA PHE A 305 -0.76 4.41 -9.53
C PHE A 305 -1.45 4.10 -8.20
N TRP A 306 -1.08 4.82 -7.14
CA TRP A 306 -1.74 4.68 -5.85
C TRP A 306 -3.24 5.02 -5.91
N LEU A 307 -3.63 6.17 -6.44
CA LEU A 307 -5.05 6.59 -6.51
C LEU A 307 -5.92 5.63 -7.31
N VAL A 308 -5.38 5.06 -8.40
CA VAL A 308 -6.09 4.04 -9.19
C VAL A 308 -6.35 2.78 -8.37
N GLU A 309 -5.38 2.33 -7.58
CA GLU A 309 -5.54 1.14 -6.75
C GLU A 309 -6.37 1.42 -5.48
N GLU A 310 -6.31 2.63 -4.93
CA GLU A 310 -7.13 3.09 -3.80
C GLU A 310 -8.62 3.13 -4.16
N GLY A 311 -8.95 3.61 -5.37
CA GLY A 311 -10.31 3.67 -5.90
C GLY A 311 -10.83 2.33 -6.46
N ARG A 312 -10.04 1.25 -6.39
CA ARG A 312 -10.39 -0.02 -7.02
C ARG A 312 -11.56 -0.70 -6.29
N PRO A 313 -12.66 -1.03 -6.99
CA PRO A 313 -13.82 -1.67 -6.36
C PRO A 313 -13.45 -3.03 -5.77
N VAL A 314 -14.03 -3.33 -4.60
CA VAL A 314 -13.78 -4.61 -3.93
C VAL A 314 -14.39 -5.76 -4.75
N GLU A 315 -13.55 -6.67 -5.23
CA GLU A 315 -14.00 -7.90 -5.89
C GLU A 315 -14.77 -8.76 -4.88
N LYS A 316 -16.12 -8.68 -4.90
CA LYS A 316 -16.96 -9.63 -4.17
C LYS A 316 -16.77 -11.02 -4.76
N ARG A 317 -15.91 -11.84 -4.16
CA ARG A 317 -15.81 -13.26 -4.50
C ARG A 317 -17.16 -13.92 -4.19
N ARG A 318 -17.86 -14.40 -5.22
CA ARG A 318 -19.01 -15.29 -5.06
C ARG A 318 -18.48 -16.64 -4.63
N PHE A 319 -18.41 -16.91 -3.33
CA PHE A 319 -18.64 -18.20 -2.68
C PHE A 319 -18.21 -18.07 -1.20
N GLY A 320 -19.16 -18.28 -0.29
CA GLY A 320 -18.96 -18.72 1.11
C GLY A 320 -17.91 -18.00 1.97
N ASP A 321 -18.41 -17.11 2.82
CA ASP A 321 -17.88 -16.70 4.13
C ASP A 321 -16.60 -15.84 4.24
N ARG A 322 -16.79 -14.75 5.00
CA ARG A 322 -15.87 -13.85 5.72
C ARG A 322 -14.84 -12.98 4.97
N ASP A 323 -14.99 -11.69 5.29
CA ASP A 323 -14.15 -10.52 5.07
C ASP A 323 -14.00 -10.01 3.63
N VAL A 324 -14.88 -9.05 3.32
CA VAL A 324 -14.71 -8.05 2.25
C VAL A 324 -13.51 -7.17 2.65
N ALA A 325 -12.28 -7.69 2.49
CA ALA A 325 -11.07 -6.93 2.79
C ALA A 325 -11.06 -5.67 1.91
N SER A 326 -11.09 -4.51 2.55
CA SER A 326 -10.90 -3.24 1.87
C SER A 326 -9.54 -3.25 1.19
N HIS A 327 -9.49 -2.89 -0.09
CA HIS A 327 -8.22 -2.68 -0.81
C HIS A 327 -7.66 -1.26 -0.59
N SER A 328 -8.44 -0.40 0.08
CA SER A 328 -8.11 1.00 0.32
C SER A 328 -7.15 1.11 1.49
N GLY A 329 -5.99 1.73 1.25
CA GLY A 329 -5.01 2.02 2.29
C GLY A 329 -5.55 3.04 3.30
N LEU A 330 -6.31 4.04 2.84
CA LEU A 330 -6.92 5.09 3.66
C LEU A 330 -8.05 4.59 4.55
N ALA A 331 -8.78 3.55 4.14
CA ALA A 331 -9.83 2.94 4.97
C ALA A 331 -9.28 2.43 6.32
N HIS A 332 -7.99 2.10 6.39
CA HIS A 332 -7.33 1.66 7.61
C HIS A 332 -6.76 2.80 8.46
N CYS A 333 -6.83 4.06 8.00
CA CYS A 333 -6.35 5.26 8.69
C CYS A 333 -7.38 6.41 8.55
N PRO A 334 -8.57 6.30 9.19
CA PRO A 334 -9.59 7.33 9.07
C PRO A 334 -9.08 8.66 9.65
N GLY A 335 -9.28 9.75 8.90
CA GLY A 335 -8.88 11.10 9.29
C GLY A 335 -7.50 11.54 8.80
N VAL A 336 -6.68 10.63 8.27
CA VAL A 336 -5.40 10.99 7.65
C VAL A 336 -5.65 11.66 6.29
N ASN A 337 -4.92 12.75 6.01
CA ASN A 337 -5.02 13.42 4.72
C ASN A 337 -4.52 12.49 3.58
N PRO A 338 -5.23 12.35 2.45
CA PRO A 338 -4.79 11.49 1.35
C PRO A 338 -3.37 11.77 0.85
N LEU A 339 -2.95 13.04 0.77
CA LEU A 339 -1.60 13.39 0.33
C LEU A 339 -0.54 13.09 1.38
N GLU A 340 -0.89 13.18 2.66
CA GLU A 340 -0.02 12.77 3.77
C GLU A 340 0.19 11.25 3.77
N PHE A 341 -0.87 10.48 3.59
CA PHE A 341 -0.78 9.03 3.41
C PHE A 341 0.09 8.66 2.21
N PHE A 342 -0.08 9.34 1.07
CA PHE A 342 0.76 9.10 -0.11
C PHE A 342 2.24 9.38 0.17
N ARG A 343 2.56 10.46 0.90
CA ARG A 343 3.94 10.76 1.30
C ARG A 343 4.50 9.63 2.17
N ALA A 344 3.77 9.19 3.19
CA ALA A 344 4.15 8.08 4.05
C ALA A 344 4.37 6.78 3.25
N LEU A 345 3.45 6.45 2.34
CA LEU A 345 3.55 5.30 1.43
C LEU A 345 4.80 5.35 0.55
N ARG A 346 5.05 6.49 -0.11
CA ARG A 346 6.23 6.70 -0.96
C ARG A 346 7.52 6.57 -0.15
N THR A 347 7.60 7.26 0.99
CA THR A 347 8.76 7.20 1.89
C THR A 347 9.00 5.78 2.38
N ALA A 348 7.96 5.05 2.79
CA ALA A 348 8.07 3.66 3.23
C ALA A 348 8.54 2.71 2.10
N MET A 349 8.07 2.89 0.87
CA MET A 349 8.52 2.11 -0.29
C MET A 349 10.01 2.39 -0.61
N GLU A 350 10.47 3.63 -0.45
CA GLU A 350 11.86 4.01 -0.65
C GLU A 350 12.75 3.43 0.45
N ARG A 351 12.37 3.60 1.72
CA ARG A 351 13.10 3.12 2.90
C ARG A 351 13.18 1.60 3.00
N SER A 352 12.17 0.89 2.52
CA SER A 352 12.20 -0.58 2.40
C SER A 352 13.04 -1.08 1.22
N GLY A 353 13.49 -0.19 0.33
CA GLY A 353 14.25 -0.54 -0.86
C GLY A 353 13.41 -1.14 -1.99
N LEU A 354 12.09 -0.94 -2.00
CA LEU A 354 11.21 -1.35 -3.11
C LEU A 354 11.32 -0.40 -4.31
N ILE A 355 11.54 0.88 -4.04
CA ILE A 355 11.82 1.91 -5.05
C ILE A 355 13.10 2.66 -4.71
N VAL A 356 13.72 3.27 -5.72
CA VAL A 356 14.92 4.10 -5.58
C VAL A 356 14.64 5.48 -6.16
N GLY A 357 14.87 6.52 -5.36
CA GLY A 357 14.83 7.91 -5.79
C GLY A 357 16.04 8.26 -6.67
N THR A 358 15.80 9.02 -7.74
CA THR A 358 16.82 9.51 -8.69
C THR A 358 16.50 10.94 -9.09
N GLU A 359 17.43 11.61 -9.79
CA GLU A 359 17.18 12.93 -10.38
C GLU A 359 15.95 12.96 -11.32
N LYS A 360 15.61 11.82 -11.94
CA LYS A 360 14.52 11.69 -12.90
C LYS A 360 13.21 11.17 -12.29
N GLY A 361 13.14 10.99 -10.97
CA GLY A 361 12.00 10.39 -10.27
C GLY A 361 12.36 9.03 -9.66
N TYR A 362 11.40 8.12 -9.62
CA TYR A 362 11.49 6.86 -8.89
C TYR A 362 11.48 5.66 -9.84
N LEU A 363 12.40 4.72 -9.63
CA LEU A 363 12.38 3.43 -10.31
C LEU A 363 12.05 2.31 -9.33
N ARG A 364 11.46 1.24 -9.85
CA ARG A 364 11.34 -0.01 -9.11
C ARG A 364 12.73 -0.62 -8.93
N ASN A 365 13.09 -0.94 -7.69
CA ASN A 365 14.39 -1.53 -7.39
C ASN A 365 14.47 -2.96 -7.95
N ARG A 366 15.64 -3.32 -8.50
CA ARG A 366 15.92 -4.69 -8.88
C ARG A 366 16.48 -5.44 -7.68
N LEU A 367 15.65 -6.28 -7.09
CA LEU A 367 16.08 -7.11 -5.97
C LEU A 367 17.17 -8.09 -6.42
N PRO A 368 18.23 -8.28 -5.61
CA PRO A 368 19.24 -9.29 -5.88
C PRO A 368 18.57 -10.65 -6.06
N LYS A 369 18.96 -11.38 -7.10
CA LYS A 369 18.57 -12.79 -7.21
C LYS A 369 19.50 -13.61 -6.33
N GLU A 370 18.93 -14.52 -5.55
CA GLU A 370 19.71 -15.48 -4.78
C GLU A 370 20.70 -16.20 -5.71
N LYS A 371 21.97 -16.18 -5.34
CA LYS A 371 23.02 -16.95 -6.00
C LYS A 371 23.22 -18.26 -5.26
N ASN A 372 24.01 -19.16 -5.83
CA ASN A 372 24.54 -20.29 -5.07
C ASN A 372 25.72 -19.83 -4.20
N PRO A 373 26.04 -20.54 -3.11
CA PRO A 373 27.19 -20.23 -2.25
C PRO A 373 28.53 -20.18 -3.05
N PRO A 374 29.56 -19.50 -2.52
CA PRO A 374 29.68 -19.05 -1.13
C PRO A 374 28.95 -17.73 -0.85
N PHE A 375 28.17 -17.72 0.23
CA PHE A 375 27.50 -16.54 0.77
C PHE A 375 28.33 -15.83 1.84
N ILE A 376 29.24 -16.57 2.47
CA ILE A 376 30.08 -16.05 3.54
C ILE A 376 31.56 -16.43 3.34
N VAL A 377 32.43 -15.65 3.96
CA VAL A 377 33.83 -16.02 4.21
C VAL A 377 34.05 -16.07 5.71
N CYS A 378 34.46 -17.23 6.21
CA CYS A 378 34.88 -17.41 7.61
C CYS A 378 36.41 -17.48 7.68
N ASP A 379 37.03 -16.68 8.53
CA ASP A 379 38.45 -16.78 8.84
C ASP A 379 38.72 -17.54 10.15
N ALA A 380 40.01 -17.78 10.46
CA ALA A 380 40.42 -18.46 11.69
C ALA A 380 40.25 -17.59 12.96
N SER A 381 39.96 -16.30 12.79
CA SER A 381 39.84 -15.29 13.84
C SER A 381 38.39 -15.03 14.24
N PHE A 382 37.48 -15.97 13.93
CA PHE A 382 36.03 -15.87 14.18
C PHE A 382 35.31 -14.77 13.38
N SER A 383 35.99 -14.12 12.42
CA SER A 383 35.37 -13.12 11.56
C SER A 383 34.59 -13.79 10.44
N ILE A 384 33.37 -13.31 10.20
CA ILE A 384 32.48 -13.77 9.15
C ILE A 384 32.08 -12.57 8.29
N ILE A 385 32.47 -12.61 7.02
CA ILE A 385 32.02 -11.65 6.01
C ILE A 385 30.81 -12.24 5.30
N VAL A 386 29.71 -11.49 5.22
CA VAL A 386 28.45 -11.90 4.57
C VAL A 386 28.18 -11.03 3.34
N TYR A 387 27.87 -11.66 2.20
CA TYR A 387 27.55 -11.00 0.93
C TYR A 387 26.04 -10.83 0.71
N PRO A 388 25.58 -9.81 -0.04
CA PRO A 388 24.15 -9.49 -0.28
C PRO A 388 23.26 -10.60 -0.81
N GLU A 389 23.82 -11.58 -1.53
CA GLU A 389 23.03 -12.65 -2.17
C GLU A 389 22.66 -13.80 -1.23
N ILE A 390 23.01 -13.70 0.06
CA ILE A 390 22.63 -14.66 1.08
C ILE A 390 21.09 -14.69 1.27
N PRO A 391 20.47 -15.88 1.32
CA PRO A 391 19.06 -15.98 1.70
C PRO A 391 18.81 -15.39 3.09
N PHE A 392 17.76 -14.59 3.24
CA PHE A 392 17.47 -13.89 4.49
C PHE A 392 17.32 -14.83 5.69
N SER A 393 16.76 -16.03 5.49
CA SER A 393 16.66 -17.07 6.53
C SER A 393 18.03 -17.49 7.07
N HIS A 394 19.06 -17.56 6.23
CA HIS A 394 20.43 -17.84 6.67
C HIS A 394 21.02 -16.66 7.45
N VAL A 395 20.72 -15.43 7.06
CA VAL A 395 21.11 -14.23 7.83
C VAL A 395 20.49 -14.23 9.22
N CYS A 396 19.21 -14.57 9.35
CA CYS A 396 18.54 -14.70 10.65
C CYS A 396 19.21 -15.74 11.55
N THR A 397 19.71 -16.84 10.99
CA THR A 397 20.46 -17.86 11.74
C THR A 397 21.83 -17.33 12.18
N LEU A 398 22.58 -16.68 11.28
CA LEU A 398 23.87 -16.06 11.61
C LEU A 398 23.72 -14.98 12.70
N ALA A 399 22.66 -14.17 12.64
CA ALA A 399 22.39 -13.11 13.60
C ALA A 399 22.28 -13.61 15.05
N ARG A 400 21.92 -14.88 15.26
CA ARG A 400 21.81 -15.50 16.59
C ARG A 400 23.17 -15.91 17.15
N LEU A 401 24.08 -16.31 16.26
CA LEU A 401 25.41 -16.84 16.57
C LEU A 401 26.46 -15.75 16.75
N CYS A 402 26.26 -14.61 16.08
CA CYS A 402 27.31 -13.60 15.93
C CYS A 402 27.00 -12.29 16.65
N GLN A 403 28.03 -11.44 16.73
CA GLN A 403 27.95 -10.02 17.05
C GLN A 403 28.23 -9.20 15.79
N LEU A 404 27.51 -8.08 15.63
CA LEU A 404 27.74 -7.15 14.53
C LEU A 404 29.02 -6.33 14.76
N ARG A 405 29.89 -6.24 13.75
CA ARG A 405 31.10 -5.41 13.77
C ARG A 405 31.04 -4.24 12.80
N GLU A 406 30.56 -4.50 11.59
CA GLU A 406 30.45 -3.49 10.53
C GLU A 406 29.29 -3.83 9.62
N MET A 407 28.64 -2.79 9.09
CA MET A 407 27.51 -2.89 8.18
C MET A 407 27.75 -1.97 6.98
N GLY A 408 27.31 -2.41 5.80
CA GLY A 408 27.47 -1.70 4.54
C GLY A 408 27.05 -2.61 3.39
N GLN A 409 27.71 -2.52 2.24
CA GLN A 409 27.48 -3.42 1.09
C GLN A 409 27.78 -4.89 1.40
N ILE A 410 28.52 -5.15 2.48
CA ILE A 410 28.74 -6.45 3.10
C ILE A 410 28.50 -6.30 4.60
N LEU A 411 28.16 -7.39 5.28
CA LEU A 411 28.16 -7.42 6.75
C LEU A 411 29.45 -8.06 7.24
N LYS A 412 30.06 -7.47 8.28
CA LYS A 412 31.13 -8.12 9.05
C LYS A 412 30.56 -8.48 10.41
N LEU A 413 30.54 -9.77 10.66
CA LEU A 413 30.06 -10.38 11.88
C LEU A 413 31.23 -11.07 12.59
N GLU A 414 31.14 -11.21 13.91
CA GLU A 414 32.09 -12.01 14.69
C GLU A 414 31.34 -13.11 15.41
N LEU A 415 31.81 -14.35 15.27
CA LEU A 415 31.28 -15.48 16.02
C LEU A 415 31.77 -15.41 17.47
N THR A 416 30.83 -15.30 18.42
CA THR A 416 31.18 -15.13 19.84
C THR A 416 30.78 -16.35 20.66
N GLN A 417 31.46 -16.53 21.79
CA GLN A 417 31.12 -17.61 22.73
C GLN A 417 29.69 -17.40 23.28
N GLU A 418 29.30 -16.16 23.59
CA GLU A 418 27.95 -15.87 24.09
C GLU A 418 26.87 -16.20 23.05
N GLY A 419 27.10 -15.85 21.78
CA GLY A 419 26.17 -16.17 20.70
C GLY A 419 26.06 -17.67 20.46
N PHE A 420 27.18 -18.38 20.51
CA PHE A 420 27.20 -19.84 20.40
C PHE A 420 26.46 -20.51 21.56
N VAL A 421 26.72 -20.11 22.81
CA VAL A 421 26.00 -20.63 23.99
C VAL A 421 24.50 -20.37 23.90
N ARG A 422 24.09 -19.16 23.48
CA ARG A 422 22.67 -18.86 23.25
C ARG A 422 22.05 -19.77 22.19
N ALA A 423 22.79 -20.22 21.18
CA ALA A 423 22.25 -21.17 20.21
C ALA A 423 22.10 -22.58 20.83
N LEU A 424 23.07 -23.03 21.63
CA LEU A 424 22.96 -24.30 22.36
C LEU A 424 21.78 -24.33 23.33
N ASP A 425 21.54 -23.23 24.06
CA ASP A 425 20.36 -23.04 24.94
C ASP A 425 19.02 -23.19 24.18
N GLN A 426 19.06 -23.09 22.86
CA GLN A 426 17.89 -23.12 21.98
C GLN A 426 17.79 -24.45 21.23
N GLY A 427 18.63 -25.42 21.57
CA GLY A 427 18.61 -26.77 21.04
C GLY A 427 19.40 -26.96 19.75
N PHE A 428 20.18 -25.98 19.29
CA PHE A 428 21.10 -26.20 18.16
C PHE A 428 22.21 -27.15 18.58
N ARG A 429 22.62 -28.04 17.67
CA ARG A 429 23.78 -28.91 17.89
C ARG A 429 25.02 -28.31 17.23
N THR A 430 26.18 -28.61 17.79
CA THR A 430 27.46 -28.12 17.28
C THR A 430 27.71 -28.60 15.86
N GLU A 431 27.36 -29.84 15.54
CA GLU A 431 27.49 -30.40 14.19
C GLU A 431 26.60 -29.65 13.18
N ASP A 432 25.39 -29.27 13.59
CA ASP A 432 24.46 -28.51 12.74
C ASP A 432 24.99 -27.10 12.46
N ILE A 433 25.58 -26.44 13.47
CA ILE A 433 26.18 -25.12 13.33
C ILE A 433 27.41 -25.18 12.42
N CYS A 434 28.30 -26.16 12.63
CA CYS A 434 29.47 -26.36 11.78
C CYS A 434 29.05 -26.63 10.33
N GLY A 435 28.16 -27.61 10.11
CA GLY A 435 27.66 -27.94 8.77
C GLY A 435 26.99 -26.76 8.07
N PHE A 436 26.24 -25.94 8.81
CA PHE A 436 25.65 -24.70 8.30
C PHE A 436 26.71 -23.70 7.83
N LEU A 437 27.74 -23.43 8.63
CA LEU A 437 28.81 -22.50 8.25
C LEU A 437 29.65 -23.03 7.07
N GLU A 438 29.89 -24.34 6.98
CA GLU A 438 30.57 -24.98 5.86
C GLU A 438 29.76 -24.89 4.57
N GLN A 439 28.45 -25.13 4.66
CA GLN A 439 27.53 -25.00 3.53
C GLN A 439 27.51 -23.57 2.99
N LEU A 440 27.43 -22.57 3.87
CA LEU A 440 27.39 -21.16 3.45
C LEU A 440 28.73 -20.68 2.88
N SER A 441 29.85 -21.17 3.40
CA SER A 441 31.20 -20.78 2.94
C SER A 441 31.71 -21.61 1.75
N ALA A 442 30.99 -22.68 1.38
CA ALA A 442 31.39 -23.69 0.40
C ALA A 442 32.79 -24.27 0.65
N LYS A 443 33.25 -24.24 1.90
CA LYS A 443 34.58 -24.67 2.35
C LYS A 443 34.48 -25.28 3.74
N PRO A 444 35.32 -26.27 4.06
CA PRO A 444 35.40 -26.76 5.44
C PRO A 444 35.89 -25.66 6.37
N LEU A 445 35.45 -25.69 7.63
CA LEU A 445 35.94 -24.73 8.63
C LEU A 445 37.43 -24.95 8.89
N SER A 446 38.12 -23.87 9.26
CA SER A 446 39.51 -24.00 9.70
C SER A 446 39.59 -24.87 10.96
N GLN A 447 40.68 -25.62 11.10
CA GLN A 447 40.90 -26.50 12.25
C GLN A 447 40.80 -25.74 13.59
N HIS A 448 41.29 -24.50 13.63
CA HIS A 448 41.21 -23.64 14.81
C HIS A 448 39.75 -23.31 15.18
N LEU A 449 38.93 -22.96 14.19
CA LEU A 449 37.53 -22.59 14.41
C LEU A 449 36.71 -23.81 14.89
N ALA A 450 36.86 -24.95 14.22
CA ALA A 450 36.18 -26.20 14.60
C ALA A 450 36.55 -26.62 16.03
N TRP A 451 37.84 -26.62 16.36
CA TRP A 451 38.31 -26.93 17.72
C TRP A 451 37.75 -25.98 18.78
N SER A 452 37.67 -24.68 18.47
CA SER A 452 37.12 -23.69 19.42
C SER A 452 35.65 -23.94 19.71
N LEU A 453 34.85 -24.29 18.69
CA LEU A 453 33.43 -24.59 18.86
C LEU A 453 33.20 -25.85 19.69
N GLU A 454 34.00 -26.89 19.48
CA GLU A 454 33.97 -28.11 20.30
C GLU A 454 34.32 -27.81 21.76
N GLU A 455 35.34 -26.98 22.00
CA GLU A 455 35.74 -26.58 23.35
C GLU A 455 34.65 -25.74 24.05
N TRP A 456 34.00 -24.82 23.33
CA TRP A 456 32.85 -24.08 23.86
C TRP A 456 31.68 -25.00 24.21
N THR A 457 31.42 -26.02 23.38
CA THR A 457 30.40 -27.05 23.63
C THR A 457 30.71 -27.84 24.89
N ARG A 458 31.97 -28.26 25.07
CA ARG A 458 32.44 -28.98 26.27
C ARG A 458 32.24 -28.15 27.53
N ARG A 459 32.57 -26.85 27.47
CA ARG A 459 32.38 -25.92 28.59
C ARG A 459 30.91 -25.71 28.92
N TYR A 460 30.07 -25.55 27.90
CA TYR A 460 28.62 -25.43 28.07
C TYR A 460 28.02 -26.63 28.83
N HIS A 461 28.45 -27.85 28.50
CA HIS A 461 28.01 -29.06 29.19
C HIS A 461 28.76 -29.41 30.49
N SER A 462 29.74 -28.59 30.90
CA SER A 462 30.52 -28.86 32.12
C SER A 462 29.70 -28.74 33.41
N ALA A 463 28.61 -27.96 33.37
CA ALA A 463 27.69 -27.79 34.47
C ALA A 463 26.26 -27.63 33.92
N THR A 464 25.34 -28.51 34.32
CA THR A 464 23.93 -28.43 33.91
C THR A 464 23.06 -28.53 35.15
N LEU A 465 22.08 -27.63 35.25
CA LEU A 465 21.11 -27.62 36.34
C LEU A 465 19.86 -28.40 35.93
N TYR A 466 19.47 -29.37 36.75
CA TYR A 466 18.23 -30.12 36.56
C TYR A 466 17.25 -29.80 37.69
N LYS A 467 15.95 -29.77 37.36
CA LYS A 467 14.86 -29.60 38.34
C LYS A 467 13.84 -30.71 38.12
N GLY A 468 13.49 -31.42 39.20
CA GLY A 468 12.53 -32.53 39.17
C GLY A 468 12.47 -33.25 40.51
N LEU A 469 11.64 -34.29 40.59
CA LEU A 469 11.60 -35.19 41.73
C LEU A 469 12.75 -36.20 41.63
N VAL A 470 13.30 -36.63 42.76
CA VAL A 470 14.38 -37.63 42.79
C VAL A 470 13.85 -38.90 43.46
N LEU A 471 13.83 -39.99 42.70
CA LEU A 471 13.46 -41.32 43.19
C LEU A 471 14.72 -42.13 43.50
N VAL A 472 14.84 -42.59 44.74
CA VAL A 472 15.94 -43.44 45.19
C VAL A 472 15.41 -44.84 45.47
N LEU A 473 15.97 -45.83 44.78
CA LEU A 473 15.57 -47.24 44.88
C LEU A 473 16.73 -48.12 45.34
N ALA A 474 16.42 -48.99 46.31
CA ALA A 474 17.30 -50.08 46.71
C ALA A 474 17.54 -51.04 45.52
N PRO A 475 18.70 -51.74 45.45
CA PRO A 475 19.03 -52.63 44.34
C PRO A 475 17.93 -53.62 43.96
N GLU A 476 17.22 -54.17 44.96
CA GLU A 476 16.18 -55.18 44.79
C GLU A 476 14.89 -54.60 44.18
N ARG A 477 14.73 -53.27 44.19
CA ARG A 477 13.54 -52.55 43.71
C ARG A 477 13.76 -51.79 42.41
N ARG A 478 14.97 -51.81 41.84
CA ARG A 478 15.29 -51.09 40.59
C ARG A 478 14.53 -51.61 39.38
N TYR A 479 14.00 -52.83 39.40
CA TYR A 479 13.17 -53.34 38.30
C TYR A 479 11.93 -52.47 38.02
N ILE A 480 11.48 -51.67 39.00
CA ILE A 480 10.30 -50.83 38.90
C ILE A 480 10.48 -49.69 37.89
N VAL A 481 11.70 -49.19 37.71
CA VAL A 481 11.97 -48.14 36.72
C VAL A 481 11.91 -48.64 35.28
N GLU A 482 11.97 -49.95 35.06
CA GLU A 482 11.82 -50.56 33.74
C GLU A 482 10.36 -50.81 33.37
N LEU A 483 9.43 -50.66 34.31
CA LEU A 483 8.00 -50.76 34.02
C LEU A 483 7.55 -49.58 33.15
N PRO A 484 6.81 -49.80 32.05
CA PRO A 484 6.44 -48.73 31.12
C PRO A 484 5.77 -47.53 31.80
N MET A 485 4.94 -47.78 32.81
CA MET A 485 4.22 -46.74 33.55
C MET A 485 5.12 -45.82 34.40
N VAL A 486 6.34 -46.26 34.76
CA VAL A 486 7.32 -45.46 35.53
C VAL A 486 8.40 -44.91 34.62
N LYS A 487 8.81 -45.70 33.62
CA LYS A 487 9.88 -45.37 32.67
C LYS A 487 9.66 -44.06 31.93
N ASP A 488 8.41 -43.79 31.55
CA ASP A 488 8.04 -42.57 30.81
C ASP A 488 8.26 -41.29 31.62
N PHE A 489 8.37 -41.38 32.95
CA PHE A 489 8.64 -40.23 33.83
C PHE A 489 10.12 -40.04 34.14
N ILE A 490 10.98 -41.00 33.78
CA ILE A 490 12.41 -40.96 34.10
C ILE A 490 13.14 -40.16 33.04
N GLU A 491 13.58 -38.97 33.44
CA GLU A 491 14.40 -38.11 32.61
C GLU A 491 15.84 -38.64 32.56
N ARG A 492 16.38 -39.06 33.71
CA ARG A 492 17.79 -39.47 33.80
C ARG A 492 18.09 -40.33 35.02
N GLU A 493 19.05 -41.25 34.90
CA GLU A 493 19.72 -41.87 36.04
C GLU A 493 20.92 -41.01 36.49
N LEU A 494 20.88 -40.49 37.71
CA LEU A 494 21.91 -39.61 38.29
C LEU A 494 23.05 -40.41 38.93
N ALA A 495 22.72 -41.57 39.48
CA ALA A 495 23.63 -42.55 40.06
C ALA A 495 22.90 -43.91 40.09
N PRO A 496 23.61 -45.04 40.26
CA PRO A 496 22.95 -46.35 40.35
C PRO A 496 21.80 -46.38 41.35
N GLY A 497 20.56 -46.49 40.86
CA GLY A 497 19.34 -46.49 41.68
C GLY A 497 18.83 -45.10 42.11
N VAL A 498 19.34 -44.01 41.54
CA VAL A 498 18.92 -42.63 41.79
C VAL A 498 18.45 -42.03 40.47
N TYR A 499 17.17 -41.74 40.36
CA TYR A 499 16.52 -41.31 39.12
C TYR A 499 15.93 -39.92 39.28
N LEU A 500 16.12 -39.07 38.28
CA LEU A 500 15.43 -37.79 38.14
C LEU A 500 14.15 -37.99 37.33
N LEU A 501 13.03 -37.49 37.87
CA LEU A 501 11.73 -37.54 37.22
C LEU A 501 11.29 -36.15 36.80
N GLN A 502 10.69 -36.05 35.62
CA GLN A 502 10.08 -34.84 35.08
C GLN A 502 8.58 -35.02 34.82
N GLY A 503 7.85 -33.90 34.83
CA GLY A 503 6.43 -33.88 34.43
C GLY A 503 5.47 -34.58 35.38
N VAL A 504 5.92 -34.95 36.59
CA VAL A 504 5.10 -35.65 37.60
C VAL A 504 5.18 -34.92 38.94
N ASP A 505 4.03 -34.76 39.60
CA ASP A 505 3.96 -34.24 40.97
C ASP A 505 4.02 -35.39 42.00
N GLU A 506 4.16 -35.05 43.28
CA GLU A 506 4.33 -36.05 44.35
C GLU A 506 3.11 -36.99 44.50
N ALA A 507 1.90 -36.48 44.25
CA ALA A 507 0.67 -37.26 44.39
C ALA A 507 0.50 -38.27 43.24
N GLN A 508 0.70 -37.82 42.01
CA GLN A 508 0.69 -38.66 40.81
C GLN A 508 1.80 -39.71 40.87
N LEU A 509 2.98 -39.33 41.34
CA LEU A 509 4.09 -40.27 41.49
C LEU A 509 3.77 -41.35 42.51
N SER A 510 3.13 -41.01 43.64
CA SER A 510 2.73 -42.01 44.65
C SER A 510 1.75 -43.04 44.06
N GLU A 511 0.74 -42.60 43.31
CA GLU A 511 -0.24 -43.50 42.68
C GLU A 511 0.43 -44.44 41.65
N VAL A 512 1.31 -43.89 40.82
CA VAL A 512 2.03 -44.66 39.80
C VAL A 512 2.98 -45.68 40.45
N LEU A 513 3.66 -45.30 41.54
CA LEU A 513 4.57 -46.19 42.26
C LEU A 513 3.81 -47.27 43.06
N GLU A 514 2.67 -46.96 43.67
CA GLU A 514 1.79 -47.96 44.31
C GLU A 514 1.32 -49.00 43.29
N ARG A 515 0.86 -48.56 42.12
CA ARG A 515 0.46 -49.47 41.02
C ARG A 515 1.62 -50.31 40.48
N ALA A 516 2.85 -49.83 40.66
CA ALA A 516 4.08 -50.52 40.28
C ALA A 516 4.63 -51.44 41.40
N GLY A 517 3.93 -51.57 42.54
CA GLY A 517 4.31 -52.44 43.65
C GLY A 517 5.20 -51.79 44.73
N LEU A 518 5.27 -50.45 44.76
CA LEU A 518 5.94 -49.65 45.79
C LEU A 518 4.91 -49.03 46.75
N ASP A 519 4.29 -49.86 47.58
CA ASP A 519 3.24 -49.44 48.52
C ASP A 519 3.74 -48.56 49.69
N THR A 520 5.07 -48.45 49.84
CA THR A 520 5.71 -47.69 50.93
C THR A 520 6.86 -46.85 50.41
N LEU A 521 6.65 -45.53 50.38
CA LEU A 521 7.67 -44.54 50.11
C LEU A 521 8.16 -43.96 51.44
N ALA A 522 9.44 -44.16 51.72
CA ALA A 522 10.08 -43.53 52.87
C ALA A 522 10.13 -42.02 52.64
N ARG A 523 9.64 -41.24 53.61
CA ARG A 523 9.90 -39.79 53.61
C ARG A 523 11.38 -39.56 53.91
N PRO A 524 12.07 -38.68 53.17
CA PRO A 524 13.45 -38.36 53.48
C PRO A 524 13.57 -37.86 54.92
N GLU A 525 14.65 -38.22 55.61
CA GLU A 525 14.91 -37.69 56.94
C GLU A 525 14.84 -36.15 56.92
N PRO A 526 14.20 -35.52 57.91
CA PRO A 526 14.10 -34.07 57.96
C PRO A 526 15.51 -33.46 57.96
N SER A 527 15.78 -32.60 56.98
CA SER A 527 17.08 -31.95 56.83
C SER A 527 17.50 -31.25 58.12
N ARG A 528 18.81 -31.24 58.46
CA ARG A 528 19.29 -30.44 59.61
C ARG A 528 18.98 -28.95 59.45
N LEU A 529 18.86 -28.46 58.21
CA LEU A 529 18.46 -27.10 57.86
C LEU A 529 17.01 -26.76 58.25
N SER A 530 16.11 -27.75 58.32
CA SER A 530 14.70 -27.47 58.63
C SER A 530 14.43 -27.25 60.12
N LYS A 531 15.36 -27.59 61.03
CA LYS A 531 15.19 -27.37 62.48
C LYS A 531 15.48 -25.91 62.90
N ASP A 532 16.41 -25.23 62.25
CA ASP A 532 16.78 -23.84 62.58
C ASP A 532 15.86 -22.79 61.94
N LEU A 533 15.18 -23.13 60.84
CA LEU A 533 14.21 -22.25 60.18
C LEU A 533 12.86 -22.21 60.91
N SER A 534 12.48 -23.29 61.61
CA SER A 534 11.20 -23.38 62.33
C SER A 534 11.14 -22.62 63.65
N SER A 535 12.28 -22.30 64.30
CA SER A 535 12.32 -21.59 65.59
C SER A 535 12.33 -20.06 65.47
N HIS A 536 12.56 -19.50 64.27
CA HIS A 536 12.62 -18.05 64.04
C HIS A 536 11.40 -17.46 63.30
N LEU A 537 10.36 -18.25 63.00
CA LEU A 537 9.19 -17.78 62.23
C LEU A 537 7.96 -17.43 63.08
N GLN A 538 8.04 -17.47 64.41
CA GLN A 538 6.98 -17.01 65.31
C GLN A 538 7.37 -15.75 66.09
N SER A 539 7.66 -14.65 65.40
CA SER A 539 7.39 -13.26 65.83
C SER A 539 8.21 -12.26 65.00
N SER A 540 7.65 -11.75 63.90
CA SER A 540 7.81 -10.35 63.41
C SER A 540 7.31 -10.24 61.96
N PRO A 541 6.45 -9.26 61.63
CA PRO A 541 5.98 -9.05 60.27
C PRO A 541 7.05 -8.34 59.41
N ASN A 542 7.56 -9.08 58.42
CA ASN A 542 8.18 -8.67 57.16
C ASN A 542 9.42 -7.74 57.21
N SER A 543 10.57 -8.32 57.55
CA SER A 543 11.87 -7.90 57.02
C SER A 543 12.08 -8.52 55.62
N ILE A 544 12.42 -7.66 54.68
CA ILE A 544 12.57 -7.95 53.25
C ILE A 544 13.99 -8.49 53.00
N LEU A 545 14.08 -9.78 52.71
CA LEU A 545 15.18 -10.38 51.94
C LEU A 545 14.56 -11.19 50.80
N THR A 546 14.15 -10.47 49.76
CA THR A 546 13.80 -11.02 48.45
C THR A 546 15.06 -11.62 47.84
N ARG A 547 15.26 -12.93 48.00
CA ARG A 547 16.20 -13.70 47.16
C ARG A 547 15.59 -13.79 45.76
N ALA A 548 16.18 -13.02 44.85
CA ALA A 548 15.91 -13.05 43.43
C ALA A 548 16.19 -14.45 42.87
N ASN A 549 15.17 -15.01 42.24
CA ASN A 549 15.23 -16.17 41.37
C ASN A 549 15.51 -15.65 39.94
N PRO A 550 16.62 -15.99 39.24
CA PRO A 550 16.87 -15.45 37.90
C PRO A 550 16.01 -16.08 36.81
N PHE A 551 15.21 -17.11 37.13
CA PHE A 551 14.31 -17.75 36.18
C PHE A 551 12.99 -18.10 36.87
N GLN A 552 12.06 -17.16 36.86
CA GLN A 552 10.63 -17.48 36.90
C GLN A 552 9.83 -16.40 36.18
N ARG A 553 9.45 -16.73 34.94
CA ARG A 553 8.26 -16.16 34.30
C ARG A 553 7.06 -16.49 35.16
N SER A 554 6.36 -15.45 35.60
CA SER A 554 5.02 -15.55 36.17
C SER A 554 4.02 -15.88 35.06
N SER A 555 3.37 -17.01 35.21
CA SER A 555 1.95 -17.16 34.86
C SER A 555 1.18 -17.09 36.18
N GLY A 556 0.01 -16.48 36.29
CA GLY A 556 -0.82 -15.81 35.30
C GLY A 556 -2.01 -15.14 35.97
N LYS A 557 -3.03 -14.80 35.19
CA LYS A 557 -4.40 -14.66 35.68
C LYS A 557 -5.37 -15.16 34.63
N ALA A 558 -6.27 -16.01 35.10
CA ALA A 558 -7.30 -16.72 34.36
C ALA A 558 -8.22 -15.78 33.58
N TRP A 559 -8.54 -16.19 32.35
CA TRP A 559 -9.79 -15.87 31.69
C TRP A 559 -10.51 -17.20 31.41
N THR A 560 -11.81 -17.13 31.61
CA THR A 560 -12.80 -18.21 31.63
C THR A 560 -12.89 -18.98 30.32
N ASP A 561 -13.05 -20.29 30.43
CA ASP A 561 -13.50 -21.19 29.37
C ASP A 561 -14.88 -20.74 28.85
N ASP A 562 -15.00 -20.53 27.53
CA ASP A 562 -16.20 -20.93 26.80
C ASP A 562 -15.85 -21.29 25.35
N GLU A 563 -16.51 -22.35 24.88
CA GLU A 563 -16.64 -22.83 23.50
C GLU A 563 -15.40 -23.33 22.73
N SER A 564 -15.15 -24.64 22.86
CA SER A 564 -14.53 -25.45 21.79
C SER A 564 -15.59 -25.89 20.77
N PRO A 565 -15.19 -26.09 19.50
CA PRO A 565 -15.47 -27.40 18.91
C PRO A 565 -14.29 -28.00 18.11
N GLY A 566 -13.93 -29.23 18.50
CA GLY A 566 -13.82 -30.37 17.58
C GLY A 566 -12.63 -30.45 16.61
N PHE A 567 -11.50 -30.99 17.07
CA PHE A 567 -10.51 -31.64 16.21
C PHE A 567 -10.87 -33.12 15.98
N TYR A 568 -11.11 -33.50 14.73
CA TYR A 568 -11.12 -34.89 14.28
C TYR A 568 -9.68 -35.35 13.94
N LYS A 569 -9.27 -36.47 14.55
CA LYS A 569 -8.12 -37.30 14.15
C LYS A 569 -8.46 -38.15 12.92
N GLY A 570 -7.45 -38.43 12.10
CA GLY A 570 -7.43 -39.53 11.12
C GLY A 570 -6.14 -39.42 10.28
N SER A 571 -5.04 -40.03 10.71
CA SER A 571 -4.59 -41.40 10.38
C SER A 571 -4.25 -41.62 8.90
N SER A 572 -2.97 -41.92 8.70
CA SER A 572 -2.30 -42.43 7.52
C SER A 572 -3.00 -43.63 6.87
N ASN A 573 -2.99 -43.70 5.53
CA ASN A 573 -2.74 -44.96 4.83
C ASN A 573 -2.31 -44.75 3.36
N THR A 574 -1.27 -45.50 3.01
CA THR A 574 -0.64 -45.69 1.71
C THR A 574 -1.53 -46.51 0.77
N THR A 575 -1.61 -46.17 -0.52
CA THR A 575 -1.76 -47.19 -1.59
C THR A 575 -1.18 -46.68 -2.91
N ILE A 576 -0.21 -47.45 -3.40
CA ILE A 576 0.42 -47.40 -4.72
C ILE A 576 -0.56 -47.98 -5.74
N LEU A 577 -0.74 -47.37 -6.91
CA LEU A 577 -1.00 -48.11 -8.15
C LEU A 577 -0.49 -47.33 -9.38
N THR A 578 0.19 -48.10 -10.22
CA THR A 578 0.94 -47.80 -11.43
C THR A 578 0.07 -47.84 -12.70
N ASN A 579 0.46 -47.07 -13.74
CA ASN A 579 0.57 -47.43 -15.18
C ASN A 579 0.42 -46.17 -16.06
N SER A 580 1.50 -45.68 -16.69
CA SER A 580 2.12 -46.09 -17.98
C SER A 580 1.55 -45.30 -19.19
N VAL A 581 2.34 -44.38 -19.79
CA VAL A 581 3.07 -44.47 -21.09
C VAL A 581 2.11 -44.65 -22.28
N GLY A 582 2.08 -43.87 -23.37
CA GLY A 582 2.82 -42.74 -23.98
C GLY A 582 2.08 -42.40 -25.30
N PRO A 583 2.66 -41.88 -26.41
CA PRO A 583 3.88 -41.08 -26.62
C PRO A 583 3.61 -39.73 -27.38
N ALA A 584 4.45 -38.69 -27.19
CA ALA A 584 5.49 -38.15 -28.10
C ALA A 584 5.03 -37.85 -29.56
N SER A 585 4.89 -36.59 -29.99
CA SER A 585 5.94 -35.69 -30.56
C SER A 585 5.66 -35.42 -32.07
N PRO A 586 6.36 -34.53 -32.81
CA PRO A 586 6.93 -33.20 -32.50
C PRO A 586 6.75 -32.16 -33.67
N VAL A 587 7.40 -30.98 -33.52
CA VAL A 587 7.94 -30.05 -34.56
C VAL A 587 7.02 -28.96 -35.13
N GLY A 588 7.55 -27.72 -35.18
CA GLY A 588 7.31 -26.83 -36.33
C GLY A 588 7.23 -25.34 -36.03
N ALA A 589 8.38 -24.66 -35.99
CA ALA A 589 8.46 -23.21 -36.15
C ALA A 589 7.94 -22.77 -37.52
N THR A 590 7.40 -21.55 -37.63
CA THR A 590 7.72 -20.48 -38.60
C THR A 590 6.53 -19.58 -38.90
N SER A 591 6.83 -18.28 -39.02
CA SER A 591 5.95 -17.22 -39.54
C SER A 591 5.40 -17.54 -40.94
N PRO A 592 4.37 -16.80 -41.38
CA PRO A 592 4.57 -16.14 -42.66
C PRO A 592 4.07 -14.69 -42.70
N ARG A 593 4.93 -13.82 -43.22
CA ARG A 593 4.53 -12.76 -44.15
C ARG A 593 4.19 -13.43 -45.49
N GLY A 594 3.15 -12.97 -46.17
CA GLY A 594 2.83 -13.47 -47.51
C GLY A 594 1.51 -12.93 -48.05
N SER A 595 1.61 -11.80 -48.74
CA SER A 595 0.68 -11.25 -49.71
C SER A 595 0.16 -12.28 -50.72
N ALA A 596 -1.14 -12.25 -51.01
CA ALA A 596 -1.69 -12.67 -52.30
C ALA A 596 -3.01 -11.95 -52.58
N ASP A 597 -3.03 -11.31 -53.75
CA ASP A 597 -4.09 -10.50 -54.34
C ASP A 597 -5.40 -11.26 -54.57
N LEU A 598 -6.52 -10.56 -54.42
CA LEU A 598 -7.69 -10.72 -55.30
C LEU A 598 -8.29 -9.35 -55.60
N ALA A 599 -8.19 -8.98 -56.87
CA ALA A 599 -8.62 -7.74 -57.47
C ALA A 599 -10.16 -7.59 -57.55
N GLY A 600 -10.62 -6.34 -57.57
CA GLY A 600 -11.66 -5.92 -58.51
C GLY A 600 -13.06 -5.65 -57.94
N ALA A 601 -13.25 -4.49 -57.33
CA ALA A 601 -14.48 -3.72 -57.49
C ALA A 601 -14.16 -2.22 -57.31
N SER A 602 -14.16 -1.51 -58.44
CA SER A 602 -13.92 -0.07 -58.58
C SER A 602 -14.98 0.75 -57.84
N ILE A 603 -14.54 1.57 -56.88
CA ILE A 603 -15.32 2.64 -56.26
C ILE A 603 -14.86 3.96 -56.90
N PRO A 604 -15.77 4.89 -57.29
CA PRO A 604 -15.41 6.11 -57.98
C PRO A 604 -14.53 7.00 -57.09
N ALA A 605 -13.53 7.62 -57.71
CA ALA A 605 -12.66 8.61 -57.11
C ALA A 605 -13.46 9.77 -56.50
N GLY A 606 -13.23 10.05 -55.21
CA GLY A 606 -13.75 11.24 -54.53
C GLY A 606 -14.05 11.03 -53.05
N THR A 607 -13.04 10.74 -52.22
CA THR A 607 -13.17 10.91 -50.76
C THR A 607 -11.80 11.29 -50.19
N PRO A 608 -11.66 12.39 -49.42
CA PRO A 608 -10.40 12.77 -48.80
C PRO A 608 -10.16 11.89 -47.58
N GLY A 609 -9.64 10.68 -47.81
CA GLY A 609 -9.40 9.67 -46.78
C GLY A 609 -7.90 9.42 -46.57
N ASN A 610 -7.16 10.43 -46.10
CA ASN A 610 -5.84 10.27 -45.45
C ASN A 610 -5.32 11.62 -44.88
N ALA A 611 -6.20 12.46 -44.35
CA ALA A 611 -5.77 13.66 -43.63
C ALA A 611 -5.43 13.31 -42.17
N ASP A 612 -4.36 13.89 -41.64
CA ASP A 612 -4.04 13.86 -40.21
C ASP A 612 -5.30 14.29 -39.41
N PRO A 613 -5.72 13.57 -38.34
CA PRO A 613 -6.82 13.98 -37.48
C PRO A 613 -6.75 15.45 -37.03
N ALA A 614 -5.55 15.99 -36.81
CA ALA A 614 -5.34 17.38 -36.46
C ALA A 614 -5.68 18.35 -37.61
N ASP A 615 -5.37 17.96 -38.85
CA ASP A 615 -5.71 18.76 -40.03
C ASP A 615 -7.21 18.70 -40.33
N TYR A 616 -7.82 17.53 -40.17
CA TYR A 616 -9.28 17.40 -40.26
C TYR A 616 -10.01 18.28 -39.24
N ALA A 617 -9.53 18.32 -37.98
CA ALA A 617 -10.11 19.18 -36.94
C ALA A 617 -10.00 20.67 -37.29
N LYS A 618 -8.84 21.12 -37.79
CA LYS A 618 -8.66 22.51 -38.24
C LYS A 618 -9.60 22.88 -39.38
N HIS A 619 -9.74 22.01 -40.38
CA HIS A 619 -10.66 22.23 -41.50
C HIS A 619 -12.12 22.29 -41.03
N LEU A 620 -12.53 21.40 -40.14
CA LEU A 620 -13.88 21.40 -39.56
C LEU A 620 -14.19 22.70 -38.82
N LEU A 621 -13.28 23.18 -37.97
CA LEU A 621 -13.49 24.42 -37.22
C LEU A 621 -13.55 25.64 -38.17
N ALA A 622 -12.72 25.68 -39.21
CA ALA A 622 -12.77 26.73 -40.22
C ALA A 622 -14.10 26.73 -40.99
N GLU A 623 -14.59 25.55 -41.40
CA GLU A 623 -15.88 25.40 -42.07
C GLU A 623 -17.04 25.89 -41.19
N LEU A 624 -17.03 25.57 -39.89
CA LEU A 624 -18.07 26.01 -38.95
C LEU A 624 -18.06 27.54 -38.77
N HIS A 625 -16.87 28.16 -38.69
CA HIS A 625 -16.74 29.62 -38.62
C HIS A 625 -17.23 30.30 -39.90
N GLU A 626 -16.92 29.76 -41.08
CA GLU A 626 -17.42 30.27 -42.36
C GLU A 626 -18.96 30.22 -42.43
N LYS A 627 -19.55 29.10 -42.00
CA LYS A 627 -21.00 28.93 -41.92
C LYS A 627 -21.66 29.84 -40.90
N LEU A 628 -21.01 30.13 -39.79
CA LEU A 628 -21.48 31.07 -38.79
C LEU A 628 -21.56 32.50 -39.37
N GLU A 629 -20.56 32.90 -40.15
CA GLU A 629 -20.54 34.24 -40.76
C GLU A 629 -21.63 34.44 -41.80
N ALA A 630 -21.98 33.38 -42.54
CA ALA A 630 -23.04 33.39 -43.54
C ALA A 630 -24.47 33.52 -42.96
N LYS A 631 -24.68 33.27 -41.66
CA LYS A 631 -26.01 33.32 -41.03
C LYS A 631 -26.38 34.74 -40.54
N PRO A 632 -27.68 35.11 -40.59
CA PRO A 632 -28.17 36.43 -40.19
C PRO A 632 -28.31 36.54 -38.66
N PHE A 633 -27.20 36.47 -37.93
CA PHE A 633 -27.14 36.63 -36.47
C PHE A 633 -26.66 38.03 -36.08
N THR A 634 -27.06 38.48 -34.88
CA THR A 634 -26.49 39.71 -34.30
C THR A 634 -25.01 39.51 -33.98
N LYS A 635 -24.24 40.61 -33.88
CA LYS A 635 -22.82 40.53 -33.51
C LYS A 635 -22.60 39.75 -32.21
N GLU A 636 -23.42 40.01 -31.20
CA GLU A 636 -23.36 39.33 -29.91
C GLU A 636 -23.66 37.82 -30.02
N GLN A 637 -24.60 37.44 -30.88
CA GLN A 637 -24.89 36.03 -31.16
C GLN A 637 -23.75 35.33 -31.91
N LYS A 638 -23.13 36.02 -32.87
CA LYS A 638 -21.94 35.51 -33.58
C LYS A 638 -20.76 35.33 -32.63
N ASP A 639 -20.49 36.31 -31.77
CA ASP A 639 -19.39 36.24 -30.80
C ASP A 639 -19.55 35.04 -29.84
N GLU A 640 -20.76 34.80 -29.32
CA GLU A 640 -21.01 33.64 -28.44
C GLU A 640 -20.94 32.30 -29.18
N LEU A 641 -21.56 32.19 -30.37
CA LEU A 641 -21.49 30.94 -31.16
C LEU A 641 -20.05 30.65 -31.61
N SER A 642 -19.27 31.67 -31.95
CA SER A 642 -17.84 31.57 -32.25
C SER A 642 -17.06 31.02 -31.05
N ALA A 643 -17.29 31.57 -29.85
CA ALA A 643 -16.68 31.05 -28.62
C ALA A 643 -17.08 29.58 -28.33
N ARG A 644 -18.28 29.15 -28.72
CA ARG A 644 -18.71 27.74 -28.60
C ARG A 644 -18.04 26.83 -29.64
N ILE A 645 -17.76 27.31 -30.85
CA ILE A 645 -16.95 26.59 -31.85
C ILE A 645 -15.54 26.40 -31.31
N ASP A 646 -14.92 27.46 -30.77
CA ASP A 646 -13.56 27.42 -30.24
C ASP A 646 -13.43 26.50 -29.02
N ARG A 647 -14.47 26.43 -28.19
CA ARG A 647 -14.61 25.46 -27.09
C ARG A 647 -15.02 24.05 -27.54
N ARG A 648 -15.13 23.82 -28.85
CA ARG A 648 -15.46 22.53 -29.49
C ARG A 648 -16.81 21.94 -29.07
N LEU A 649 -17.77 22.81 -28.75
CA LEU A 649 -19.13 22.43 -28.38
C LEU A 649 -20.04 22.21 -29.59
N ILE A 650 -19.67 22.78 -30.74
CA ILE A 650 -20.41 22.69 -31.99
C ILE A 650 -19.73 21.65 -32.88
N LEU A 651 -20.47 20.59 -33.20
CA LEU A 651 -20.05 19.49 -34.05
C LEU A 651 -20.64 19.60 -35.46
N ASP A 652 -21.77 20.27 -35.62
CA ASP A 652 -22.52 20.37 -36.88
C ASP A 652 -23.21 21.73 -37.05
N GLU A 653 -23.43 22.14 -38.30
CA GLU A 653 -24.14 23.36 -38.68
C GLU A 653 -25.55 23.46 -38.07
N ARG A 654 -26.23 22.33 -37.84
CA ARG A 654 -27.55 22.29 -37.19
C ARG A 654 -27.55 22.85 -35.76
N GLN A 655 -26.38 22.91 -35.11
CA GLN A 655 -26.23 23.47 -33.77
C GLN A 655 -26.04 24.99 -33.77
N LEU A 656 -25.82 25.62 -34.95
CA LEU A 656 -25.72 27.07 -35.10
C LEU A 656 -27.14 27.69 -35.07
N VAL A 657 -27.70 27.82 -33.87
CA VAL A 657 -29.08 28.30 -33.61
C VAL A 657 -29.08 29.44 -32.58
N ALA A 658 -29.84 30.50 -32.85
CA ALA A 658 -29.94 31.68 -31.98
C ALA A 658 -30.53 31.36 -30.59
N ALA A 659 -31.45 30.40 -30.49
CA ALA A 659 -32.06 29.96 -29.22
C ALA A 659 -31.05 29.33 -28.24
N ALA A 660 -29.85 28.97 -28.71
CA ALA A 660 -28.79 28.38 -27.91
C ALA A 660 -27.80 29.43 -27.35
N VAL A 661 -27.99 30.72 -27.64
CA VAL A 661 -27.16 31.83 -27.15
C VAL A 661 -27.76 32.37 -25.86
N ARG A 662 -27.10 32.14 -24.72
CA ARG A 662 -27.41 32.80 -23.44
C ARG A 662 -26.26 33.72 -23.06
N TYR A 663 -26.53 35.01 -22.99
CA TYR A 663 -25.55 35.99 -22.54
C TYR A 663 -25.49 35.99 -21.01
N GLU A 664 -24.38 35.49 -20.46
CA GLU A 664 -24.08 35.61 -19.04
C GLU A 664 -22.73 36.30 -18.86
N LYS A 665 -22.71 37.49 -18.22
CA LYS A 665 -21.46 38.09 -17.74
C LYS A 665 -20.98 37.23 -16.58
N LEU A 666 -19.85 36.54 -16.76
CA LEU A 666 -19.30 35.59 -15.78
C LEU A 666 -18.06 36.11 -15.05
N GLU A 667 -17.47 37.22 -15.50
CA GLU A 667 -16.28 37.79 -14.87
C GLU A 667 -16.35 39.32 -14.72
N ALA A 668 -15.70 39.80 -13.66
CA ALA A 668 -15.47 41.21 -13.37
C ALA A 668 -14.00 41.41 -12.96
N ARG A 669 -13.36 42.43 -13.53
CA ARG A 669 -11.92 42.71 -13.39
C ARG A 669 -11.65 44.09 -12.83
N GLY A 670 -10.51 44.27 -12.18
CA GLY A 670 -9.95 45.57 -11.82
C GLY A 670 -10.87 46.39 -10.91
N LEU A 671 -11.24 47.60 -11.35
CA LEU A 671 -12.06 48.54 -10.58
C LEU A 671 -13.58 48.33 -10.73
N ASP A 672 -14.04 47.27 -11.42
CA ASP A 672 -15.48 46.97 -11.60
C ASP A 672 -16.13 46.45 -10.30
N TYR A 673 -16.26 47.34 -9.30
CA TYR A 673 -16.81 47.02 -7.99
C TYR A 673 -18.26 46.53 -8.08
N VAL A 674 -19.09 47.24 -8.86
CA VAL A 674 -20.52 46.90 -9.05
C VAL A 674 -20.67 45.56 -9.76
N GLY A 675 -19.82 45.28 -10.77
CA GLY A 675 -19.81 43.99 -11.46
C GLY A 675 -19.43 42.83 -10.54
N LYS A 676 -18.44 43.02 -9.66
CA LYS A 676 -18.06 41.99 -8.66
C LYS A 676 -19.19 41.72 -7.67
N VAL A 677 -19.84 42.76 -7.14
CA VAL A 677 -20.98 42.61 -6.22
C VAL A 677 -22.10 41.81 -6.88
N ARG A 678 -22.52 42.19 -8.09
CA ARG A 678 -23.58 41.49 -8.83
C ARG A 678 -23.24 40.03 -9.12
N LEU A 679 -21.99 39.73 -9.46
CA LEU A 679 -21.54 38.35 -9.68
C LEU A 679 -21.61 37.51 -8.40
N VAL A 680 -21.28 38.08 -7.24
CA VAL A 680 -21.40 37.40 -5.95
C VAL A 680 -22.85 37.18 -5.57
N GLU A 681 -23.71 38.19 -5.75
CA GLU A 681 -25.17 38.06 -5.51
C GLU A 681 -25.78 36.97 -6.40
N GLN A 682 -25.40 36.93 -7.68
CA GLN A 682 -25.82 35.86 -8.60
C GLN A 682 -25.29 34.50 -8.16
N ALA A 683 -24.03 34.42 -7.72
CA ALA A 683 -23.45 33.18 -7.25
C ALA A 683 -24.14 32.67 -5.97
N LEU A 684 -24.48 33.55 -5.03
CA LEU A 684 -25.27 33.23 -3.83
C LEU A 684 -26.68 32.72 -4.20
N SER A 685 -27.36 33.41 -5.13
CA SER A 685 -28.69 33.01 -5.59
C SER A 685 -28.70 31.65 -6.30
N LEU A 686 -27.64 31.33 -7.04
CA LEU A 686 -27.55 30.12 -7.85
C LEU A 686 -26.83 28.96 -7.14
N GLY A 687 -26.24 29.23 -5.96
CA GLY A 687 -25.34 28.30 -5.27
C GLY A 687 -24.06 28.00 -6.06
N ALA A 688 -23.61 28.92 -6.92
CA ALA A 688 -22.46 28.71 -7.79
C ALA A 688 -21.13 29.06 -7.08
N LEU A 689 -20.06 28.37 -7.47
CA LEU A 689 -18.72 28.68 -7.00
C LEU A 689 -18.20 29.97 -7.65
N VAL A 690 -17.38 30.73 -6.93
CA VAL A 690 -16.68 31.92 -7.45
C VAL A 690 -15.17 31.77 -7.29
N GLU A 691 -14.46 31.95 -8.37
CA GLU A 691 -13.01 32.07 -8.38
C GLU A 691 -12.63 33.53 -8.12
N VAL A 692 -11.78 33.75 -7.11
CA VAL A 692 -11.31 35.07 -6.70
C VAL A 692 -9.79 35.14 -6.75
N PHE A 693 -9.29 36.26 -7.26
CA PHE A 693 -7.87 36.59 -7.25
C PHE A 693 -7.66 37.90 -6.51
N TRP A 694 -6.77 37.95 -5.53
CA TRP A 694 -6.45 39.16 -4.78
C TRP A 694 -4.96 39.25 -4.49
N ARG A 695 -4.48 40.43 -4.11
CA ARG A 695 -3.12 40.61 -3.60
C ARG A 695 -3.13 40.65 -2.08
N GLY A 696 -2.29 39.84 -1.45
CA GLY A 696 -2.10 39.81 -0.01
C GLY A 696 -1.35 41.03 0.52
N THR A 697 -1.16 41.11 1.85
CA THR A 697 -0.59 42.28 2.51
C THR A 697 0.88 42.52 2.18
N LYS A 698 1.63 41.48 1.79
CA LYS A 698 3.02 41.59 1.30
C LYS A 698 3.12 41.64 -0.23
N GLY A 699 2.00 41.78 -0.93
CA GLY A 699 1.93 41.85 -2.39
C GLY A 699 1.90 40.49 -3.10
N GLU A 700 1.83 39.37 -2.36
CA GLU A 700 1.66 38.04 -2.95
C GLU A 700 0.34 37.93 -3.74
N ALA A 701 0.37 37.26 -4.89
CA ALA A 701 -0.82 36.99 -5.68
C ALA A 701 -1.50 35.73 -5.15
N ASN A 702 -2.72 35.88 -4.63
CA ASN A 702 -3.52 34.79 -4.09
C ASN A 702 -4.68 34.48 -5.05
N ARG A 703 -4.98 33.20 -5.23
CA ARG A 703 -6.13 32.67 -5.98
C ARG A 703 -6.84 31.66 -5.09
N SER A 704 -8.16 31.74 -5.00
CA SER A 704 -8.98 30.74 -4.31
C SER A 704 -10.34 30.61 -4.99
N ILE A 705 -10.97 29.44 -4.83
CA ILE A 705 -12.35 29.20 -5.23
C ILE A 705 -13.18 29.15 -3.98
N LEU A 706 -14.26 29.93 -3.97
CA LEU A 706 -15.15 30.07 -2.84
C LEU A 706 -16.53 29.53 -3.17
N ARG A 707 -17.09 28.79 -2.22
CA ARG A 707 -18.53 28.65 -2.09
C ARG A 707 -19.03 29.87 -1.30
N PRO A 708 -19.67 30.85 -1.96
CA PRO A 708 -20.13 32.05 -1.27
C PRO A 708 -21.27 31.68 -0.31
N ILE A 709 -21.21 32.18 0.92
CA ILE A 709 -22.21 31.97 1.97
C ILE A 709 -23.02 33.25 2.18
N ALA A 710 -22.33 34.40 2.23
CA ALA A 710 -22.96 35.68 2.45
C ALA A 710 -22.16 36.83 1.85
N LEU A 711 -22.84 37.96 1.63
CA LEU A 711 -22.25 39.25 1.33
C LEU A 711 -22.58 40.18 2.49
N GLU A 712 -21.59 40.51 3.32
CA GLU A 712 -21.76 41.27 4.55
C GLU A 712 -21.13 42.66 4.41
N LYS A 713 -21.74 43.68 5.04
CA LYS A 713 -21.18 45.04 5.04
C LYS A 713 -20.33 45.26 6.29
N SER A 714 -19.05 45.57 6.12
CA SER A 714 -18.14 45.92 7.22
C SER A 714 -17.62 47.34 7.01
N GLY A 715 -18.18 48.31 7.74
CA GLY A 715 -17.90 49.72 7.55
C GLY A 715 -18.39 50.24 6.20
N THR A 716 -17.48 50.70 5.34
CA THR A 716 -17.76 51.24 3.99
C THR A 716 -17.59 50.23 2.86
N GLU A 717 -17.04 49.03 3.12
CA GLU A 717 -16.79 48.00 2.11
C GLU A 717 -17.70 46.78 2.29
N LEU A 718 -18.00 46.09 1.18
CA LEU A 718 -18.67 44.80 1.18
C LEU A 718 -17.63 43.69 1.24
N MET A 719 -17.89 42.70 2.10
CA MET A 719 -17.06 41.52 2.31
C MET A 719 -17.80 40.31 1.73
N ILE A 720 -17.15 39.57 0.83
CA ILE A 720 -17.61 38.23 0.49
C ILE A 720 -17.16 37.28 1.59
N ARG A 721 -18.11 36.57 2.19
CA ARG A 721 -17.86 35.49 3.14
C ARG A 721 -18.23 34.17 2.46
N GLY A 722 -17.30 33.23 2.47
CA GLY A 722 -17.51 31.91 1.89
C GLY A 722 -16.59 30.88 2.49
N GLU A 723 -16.74 29.65 2.04
CA GLU A 723 -15.82 28.55 2.34
C GLU A 723 -14.92 28.34 1.11
N SER A 724 -13.60 28.25 1.33
CA SER A 724 -12.66 27.75 0.33
C SER A 724 -13.13 26.37 -0.13
N TYR A 725 -13.14 26.13 -1.43
CA TYR A 725 -13.58 24.86 -2.01
C TYR A 725 -12.39 24.16 -2.68
N PRO A 726 -12.13 22.87 -2.39
CA PRO A 726 -12.96 21.94 -1.63
C PRO A 726 -12.70 21.87 -0.11
N GLU A 727 -11.70 22.58 0.41
CA GLU A 727 -11.17 22.37 1.78
C GLU A 727 -12.11 22.78 2.93
N GLY A 728 -13.10 23.65 2.66
CA GLY A 728 -14.09 24.11 3.63
C GLY A 728 -13.62 25.23 4.57
N GLU A 729 -12.43 25.79 4.38
CA GLU A 729 -11.91 26.84 5.25
C GLU A 729 -12.70 28.15 5.08
N ALA A 730 -13.13 28.75 6.19
CA ALA A 730 -13.83 30.02 6.14
C ALA A 730 -12.92 31.15 5.66
N LEU A 731 -13.27 31.77 4.54
CA LEU A 731 -12.55 32.90 3.96
C LEU A 731 -13.47 34.12 3.85
N SER A 732 -12.96 35.28 4.27
CA SER A 732 -13.65 36.56 4.16
C SER A 732 -12.74 37.58 3.48
N LEU A 733 -13.19 38.14 2.35
CA LEU A 733 -12.40 39.06 1.54
C LEU A 733 -13.18 40.34 1.22
N PRO A 734 -12.56 41.53 1.28
CA PRO A 734 -13.19 42.74 0.78
C PRO A 734 -13.31 42.71 -0.74
N ILE A 735 -14.51 42.98 -1.28
CA ILE A 735 -14.77 43.01 -2.74
C ILE A 735 -13.81 43.98 -3.46
N GLY A 736 -13.44 45.07 -2.80
CA GLY A 736 -12.48 46.05 -3.32
C GLY A 736 -11.09 45.50 -3.58
N LYS A 737 -10.62 44.54 -2.77
CA LYS A 737 -9.28 43.92 -2.89
C LYS A 737 -9.21 42.80 -3.93
N ILE A 738 -10.36 42.30 -4.40
CA ILE A 738 -10.42 41.25 -5.40
C ILE A 738 -10.08 41.84 -6.77
N SER A 739 -8.97 41.47 -7.36
CA SER A 739 -8.50 41.94 -8.67
C SER A 739 -9.26 41.30 -9.85
N LEU A 740 -9.68 40.04 -9.72
CA LEU A 740 -10.51 39.32 -10.67
C LEU A 740 -11.50 38.44 -9.89
N LEU A 741 -12.77 38.55 -10.23
CA LEU A 741 -13.84 37.68 -9.73
C LEU A 741 -14.51 37.01 -10.92
N ARG A 742 -14.54 35.69 -10.92
CA ARG A 742 -15.17 34.88 -11.95
C ARG A 742 -16.17 33.93 -11.31
N ARG A 743 -17.44 34.02 -11.70
CA ARG A 743 -18.44 33.01 -11.35
C ARG A 743 -18.19 31.78 -12.22
N LEU A 744 -17.98 30.63 -11.59
CA LEU A 744 -17.86 29.37 -12.30
C LEU A 744 -19.26 28.95 -12.75
N LYS A 745 -19.38 28.56 -14.03
CA LYS A 745 -20.62 27.99 -14.56
C LYS A 745 -20.92 26.69 -13.82
N ARG A 746 -22.18 26.48 -13.45
CA ARG A 746 -22.60 25.25 -12.77
C ARG A 746 -22.58 24.07 -13.75
N SER A 747 -22.27 22.89 -13.25
CA SER A 747 -22.48 21.65 -14.00
C SER A 747 -23.93 21.53 -14.47
N ILE A 748 -24.10 21.12 -15.72
CA ILE A 748 -25.43 20.82 -16.31
C ILE A 748 -26.11 19.63 -15.63
N PHE A 749 -25.33 18.79 -14.94
CA PHE A 749 -25.80 17.63 -14.17
C PHE A 749 -25.99 17.92 -12.67
N GLY A 750 -25.75 19.16 -12.24
CA GLY A 750 -25.76 19.55 -10.83
C GLY A 750 -24.37 19.44 -10.18
N ASP A 751 -24.18 20.20 -9.09
CA ASP A 751 -23.01 20.13 -8.20
C ASP A 751 -23.38 19.42 -6.91
#